data_AF-A0A3E4QYL2-F1
#
_entry.id   AF-A0A3E4QYL2-F1
#
_cell.length_a   1.000
_cell.length_b   1.000
_cell.length_c   1.000
_cell.angle_alpha   90.00
_cell.angle_beta   90.00
_cell.angle_gamma   90.00
#
_symmetry.space_group_name_H-M   'P 1'
#
loop_
_entity.id
_entity.type
_entity.pdbx_description
1 polymer ?
#
loop_
_entity_poly.entity_id
_entity_poly.type
_entity_poly.pdbx_seq_one_letter_code
_entity_poly.pdbx_strand_id
1 'polypeptide(L)'
;MNEDDPVLVEEQAHLDELYKQLLGFRDDLTHQLEHDHKQAAADLVTMSEEIRPDFGGADETMETLAAIETLNAVIDAYNQYHDFSVDRLRKVLLLLRQPYFAKVRLKMRPDRPARDVYIGAAGITDDRHTPLVVDWRNPIAETYYNQENGQTSYTVNGRLKTVELELRRQFDIERDQLHAYFDTTVAIEDSLLLNALRKHHSEKLQAITATIQREQNEVVRHADVPVMLVNGIAGSGKTSVMLQRIAYLLYHNHETLNANQVYLFSPNEVFERYIDGVLPSMGEANPRLYTWRDFVEEQGAGNRDDGSKTPASSLKRLEDEIGSLVITTDDLRAITMDDVTLLSAGQIGSVVDKHAKWGIGPRFVALTCDELRDRLDRRLAGMARSDDWQERAMGLDVEAQIQILGSVIDTSDEDEIARATRRYLDYLFAGAEADIDRLTWLRLDRIGMRMLDQKTLSATELLYLRLLICGRGTSDARYVMIDEVQDYSAAQLVVLSKFFGSAHFLLLGDQNQAIREGTASFDEIRSIFEATHGQVDVCRLLTSYRSSPEVTAVFSRLVHMGDDIKLASVRRAGLEPRREAFEADGELAAALREVVAAARAEADGDQAGLTAIVANDTKAAYRIAKLLDNDVPVLKKNQSLPASGVVIVTLVMAKGLEFDHVVIPDADATTYPDTPLARRQLYTAVSRAMHQVTLLSCGEMSSLLS
;
A
#
# COMPACT_ATOMS: atom_id res chain seq x y z
N MET A 1 15.53 -29.13 -25.89
CA MET A 1 14.90 -30.17 -25.06
C MET A 1 14.42 -31.28 -25.98
N ASN A 2 14.37 -32.54 -25.52
CA ASN A 2 13.86 -33.66 -26.32
C ASN A 2 12.34 -33.51 -26.50
N GLU A 3 11.85 -33.45 -27.74
CA GLU A 3 10.41 -33.47 -28.06
C GLU A 3 9.71 -34.79 -27.66
N ASP A 4 10.47 -35.80 -27.21
CA ASP A 4 10.01 -37.13 -26.81
C ASP A 4 9.78 -37.30 -25.29
N ASP A 5 9.77 -36.24 -24.47
CA ASP A 5 9.46 -36.37 -23.04
C ASP A 5 7.95 -36.65 -22.85
N PRO A 6 7.55 -37.86 -22.39
CA PRO A 6 6.13 -38.23 -22.27
C PRO A 6 5.37 -37.36 -21.26
N VAL A 7 6.04 -36.84 -20.23
CA VAL A 7 5.41 -35.94 -19.24
C VAL A 7 5.12 -34.58 -19.85
N LEU A 8 6.06 -34.05 -20.65
CA LEU A 8 5.89 -32.77 -21.32
C LEU A 8 4.74 -32.84 -22.34
N VAL A 9 4.61 -33.95 -23.06
CA VAL A 9 3.48 -34.21 -23.98
C VAL A 9 2.14 -34.29 -23.23
N GLU A 10 2.08 -35.01 -22.11
CA GLU A 10 0.87 -35.12 -21.29
C GLU A 10 0.43 -33.76 -20.75
N GLU A 11 1.35 -32.99 -20.17
CA GLU A 11 1.04 -31.69 -19.56
C GLU A 11 0.76 -30.60 -20.61
N GLN A 12 1.40 -30.65 -21.79
CA GLN A 12 1.05 -29.78 -22.91
C GLN A 12 -0.36 -30.08 -23.45
N ALA A 13 -0.75 -31.36 -23.55
CA ALA A 13 -2.10 -31.72 -23.98
C ALA A 13 -3.18 -31.23 -22.97
N HIS A 14 -2.88 -31.30 -21.67
CA HIS A 14 -3.76 -30.72 -20.64
C HIS A 14 -3.85 -29.19 -20.77
N LEU A 15 -2.70 -28.51 -20.96
CA LEU A 15 -2.64 -27.07 -21.16
C LEU A 15 -3.47 -26.63 -22.38
N ASP A 16 -3.36 -27.34 -23.51
CA ASP A 16 -4.11 -27.04 -24.74
C ASP A 16 -5.62 -27.13 -24.51
N GLU A 17 -6.08 -28.18 -23.81
CA GLU A 17 -7.49 -28.36 -23.49
C GLU A 17 -8.01 -27.25 -22.58
N LEU A 18 -7.28 -26.95 -21.50
CA LEU A 18 -7.63 -25.89 -20.56
C LEU A 18 -7.64 -24.52 -21.25
N TYR A 19 -6.61 -24.22 -22.04
CA TYR A 19 -6.49 -22.94 -22.74
C TYR A 19 -7.64 -22.73 -23.73
N LYS A 20 -8.04 -23.78 -24.44
CA LYS A 20 -9.23 -23.75 -25.30
C LYS A 20 -10.51 -23.46 -24.52
N GLN A 21 -10.70 -24.05 -23.33
CA GLN A 21 -11.84 -23.75 -22.46
C GLN A 21 -11.81 -22.30 -21.99
N LEU A 22 -10.64 -21.78 -21.58
CA LEU A 22 -10.48 -20.38 -21.18
C LEU A 22 -10.79 -19.40 -22.31
N LEU A 23 -10.37 -19.69 -23.54
CA LEU A 23 -10.75 -18.90 -24.73
C LEU A 23 -12.26 -18.90 -24.94
N GLY A 24 -12.92 -20.06 -24.80
CA GLY A 24 -14.37 -20.17 -24.85
C GLY A 24 -15.06 -19.30 -23.80
N PHE A 25 -14.63 -19.40 -22.54
CA PHE A 25 -15.18 -18.57 -21.46
C PHE A 25 -14.98 -17.07 -21.72
N ARG A 26 -13.82 -16.66 -22.24
CA ARG A 26 -13.56 -15.25 -22.58
C ARG A 26 -14.56 -14.77 -23.64
N ASP A 27 -14.72 -15.53 -24.71
CA ASP A 27 -15.56 -15.13 -25.84
C ASP A 27 -17.03 -15.08 -25.43
N ASP A 28 -17.50 -16.09 -24.68
CA ASP A 28 -18.87 -16.15 -24.16
C ASP A 28 -19.16 -14.98 -23.19
N LEU A 29 -18.27 -14.72 -22.23
CA LEU A 29 -18.44 -13.63 -21.26
C LEU A 29 -18.37 -12.25 -21.93
N THR A 30 -17.50 -12.08 -22.93
CA THR A 30 -17.40 -10.81 -23.67
C THR A 30 -18.67 -10.56 -24.47
N HIS A 31 -19.20 -11.58 -25.15
CA HIS A 31 -20.46 -11.48 -25.87
C HIS A 31 -21.66 -11.23 -24.96
N GLN A 32 -21.71 -11.89 -23.79
CA GLN A 32 -22.75 -11.65 -22.78
C GLN A 32 -22.69 -10.21 -22.26
N LEU A 33 -21.52 -9.72 -21.86
CA LEU A 33 -21.37 -8.34 -21.37
C LEU A 33 -21.79 -7.29 -22.40
N GLU A 34 -21.46 -7.48 -23.69
CA GLU A 34 -21.88 -6.57 -24.76
C GLU A 34 -23.39 -6.60 -25.02
N HIS A 35 -24.01 -7.79 -24.93
CA HIS A 35 -25.43 -7.97 -25.16
C HIS A 35 -26.26 -7.46 -23.98
N ASP A 36 -25.92 -7.90 -22.77
CA ASP A 36 -26.63 -7.59 -21.54
C ASP A 36 -26.58 -6.09 -21.24
N HIS A 37 -25.47 -5.41 -21.53
CA HIS A 37 -25.39 -3.95 -21.37
C HIS A 37 -26.35 -3.20 -22.30
N LYS A 38 -26.48 -3.63 -23.57
CA LYS A 38 -27.41 -3.03 -24.53
C LYS A 38 -28.86 -3.30 -24.14
N GLN A 39 -29.16 -4.51 -23.69
CA GLN A 39 -30.50 -4.89 -23.26
C GLN A 39 -30.90 -4.13 -21.98
N ALA A 40 -30.02 -4.09 -20.98
CA ALA A 40 -30.25 -3.35 -19.73
C ALA A 40 -30.51 -1.86 -19.99
N ALA A 41 -29.74 -1.22 -20.89
CA ALA A 41 -29.97 0.17 -21.26
C ALA A 41 -31.36 0.39 -21.90
N ALA A 42 -31.80 -0.52 -22.77
CA ALA A 42 -33.11 -0.45 -23.40
C ALA A 42 -34.26 -0.68 -22.40
N ASP A 43 -34.10 -1.67 -21.50
CA ASP A 43 -35.06 -1.98 -20.45
C ASP A 43 -35.22 -0.79 -19.49
N LEU A 44 -34.11 -0.18 -19.05
CA LEU A 44 -34.12 0.99 -18.16
C LEU A 44 -34.79 2.21 -18.79
N VAL A 45 -34.55 2.48 -20.08
CA VAL A 45 -35.25 3.57 -20.80
C VAL A 45 -36.74 3.30 -20.81
N THR A 46 -37.16 2.09 -21.18
CA THR A 46 -38.58 1.71 -21.25
C THR A 46 -39.25 1.85 -19.88
N MET A 47 -38.63 1.34 -18.82
CA MET A 47 -39.19 1.42 -17.46
C MET A 47 -39.21 2.87 -16.95
N SER A 48 -38.23 3.69 -17.29
CA SER A 48 -38.21 5.11 -16.90
C SER A 48 -39.30 5.94 -17.58
N GLU A 49 -39.69 5.59 -18.81
CA GLU A 49 -40.78 6.26 -19.54
C GLU A 49 -42.17 5.90 -18.99
N GLU A 50 -42.31 4.74 -18.34
CA GLU A 50 -43.55 4.30 -17.69
C GLU A 50 -43.79 5.00 -16.34
N ILE A 51 -42.74 5.49 -15.68
CA ILE A 51 -42.85 6.23 -14.41
C ILE A 51 -43.25 7.66 -14.70
N ARG A 52 -44.50 8.01 -14.35
CA ARG A 52 -44.98 9.40 -14.35
C ARG A 52 -44.87 9.96 -12.93
N PRO A 53 -43.97 10.91 -12.66
CA PRO A 53 -43.88 11.51 -11.34
C PRO A 53 -45.14 12.33 -11.05
N ASP A 54 -45.94 11.87 -10.08
CA ASP A 54 -47.11 12.59 -9.57
C ASP A 54 -47.02 12.75 -8.05
N PHE A 55 -46.98 14.00 -7.60
CA PHE A 55 -46.83 14.38 -6.19
C PHE A 55 -48.05 15.18 -5.69
N GLY A 56 -49.19 15.10 -6.39
CA GLY A 56 -50.40 15.86 -6.07
C GLY A 56 -51.09 15.47 -4.75
N GLY A 57 -50.80 14.29 -4.22
CA GLY A 57 -51.35 13.77 -2.97
C GLY A 57 -50.49 12.67 -2.33
N ALA A 58 -50.86 12.26 -1.12
CA ALA A 58 -50.06 11.32 -0.32
C ALA A 58 -50.04 9.89 -0.90
N ASP A 59 -51.16 9.45 -1.50
CA ASP A 59 -51.25 8.13 -2.13
C ASP A 59 -50.47 8.12 -3.46
N GLU A 60 -50.60 9.17 -4.28
CA GLU A 60 -49.89 9.30 -5.57
C GLU A 60 -48.37 9.41 -5.39
N THR A 61 -47.94 10.13 -4.34
CA THR A 61 -46.53 10.21 -3.95
C THR A 61 -45.99 8.85 -3.51
N MET A 62 -46.79 8.06 -2.79
CA MET A 62 -46.39 6.72 -2.33
C MET A 62 -46.25 5.74 -3.51
N GLU A 63 -47.15 5.80 -4.50
CA GLU A 63 -47.05 5.01 -5.72
C GLU A 63 -45.81 5.39 -6.55
N THR A 64 -45.54 6.69 -6.70
CA THR A 64 -44.34 7.19 -7.41
C THR A 64 -43.06 6.71 -6.73
N LEU A 65 -42.98 6.80 -5.39
CA LEU A 65 -41.82 6.33 -4.63
C LEU A 65 -41.63 4.81 -4.73
N ALA A 66 -42.72 4.04 -4.72
CA ALA A 66 -42.65 2.59 -4.89
C ALA A 66 -42.13 2.20 -6.29
N ALA A 67 -42.52 2.93 -7.35
CA ALA A 67 -42.05 2.70 -8.71
C ALA A 67 -40.57 3.08 -8.90
N ILE A 68 -40.08 4.12 -8.20
CA ILE A 68 -38.65 4.47 -8.19
C ILE A 68 -37.84 3.38 -7.46
N GLU A 69 -38.34 2.88 -6.33
CA GLU A 69 -37.67 1.83 -5.58
C GLU A 69 -37.56 0.52 -6.37
N THR A 70 -38.60 0.15 -7.14
CA THR A 70 -38.54 -1.02 -8.02
C THR A 70 -37.52 -0.83 -9.14
N LEU A 71 -37.44 0.36 -9.73
CA LEU A 71 -36.42 0.67 -10.73
C LEU A 71 -35.00 0.57 -10.16
N ASN A 72 -34.77 1.13 -8.97
CA ASN A 72 -33.48 1.04 -8.29
C ASN A 72 -33.10 -0.42 -8.01
N ALA A 73 -34.03 -1.25 -7.53
CA ALA A 73 -33.78 -2.66 -7.29
C ALA A 73 -33.39 -3.43 -8.58
N VAL A 74 -33.99 -3.05 -9.72
CA VAL A 74 -33.64 -3.62 -11.04
C VAL A 74 -32.25 -3.16 -11.48
N ILE A 75 -31.93 -1.88 -11.32
CA ILE A 75 -30.59 -1.33 -11.60
C ILE A 75 -29.53 -2.07 -10.77
N ASP A 76 -29.79 -2.25 -9.47
CA ASP A 76 -28.89 -2.95 -8.56
C ASP A 76 -28.66 -4.41 -8.99
N ALA A 77 -29.71 -5.10 -9.43
CA ALA A 77 -29.61 -6.47 -9.93
C ALA A 77 -28.76 -6.56 -11.22
N TYR A 78 -28.96 -5.63 -12.17
CA TYR A 78 -28.13 -5.56 -13.38
C TYR A 78 -26.67 -5.25 -13.04
N ASN A 79 -26.41 -4.30 -12.14
CA ASN A 79 -25.06 -3.95 -11.70
C ASN A 79 -24.36 -5.15 -11.05
N GLN A 80 -25.04 -5.89 -10.17
CA GLN A 80 -24.46 -7.09 -9.54
C GLN A 80 -24.09 -8.16 -10.56
N TYR A 81 -24.97 -8.44 -11.52
CA TYR A 81 -24.71 -9.43 -12.57
C TYR A 81 -23.57 -8.99 -13.50
N HIS A 82 -23.54 -7.70 -13.84
CA HIS A 82 -22.47 -7.09 -14.61
C HIS A 82 -21.13 -7.24 -13.89
N ASP A 83 -21.07 -6.86 -12.61
CA ASP A 83 -19.85 -6.93 -11.80
C ASP A 83 -19.33 -8.37 -11.66
N PHE A 84 -20.22 -9.35 -11.47
CA PHE A 84 -19.86 -10.77 -11.43
C PHE A 84 -19.25 -11.24 -12.76
N SER A 85 -19.86 -10.86 -13.88
CA SER A 85 -19.41 -11.25 -15.22
C SER A 85 -18.07 -10.59 -15.56
N VAL A 86 -17.89 -9.32 -15.19
CA VAL A 86 -16.62 -8.58 -15.32
C VAL A 86 -15.52 -9.22 -14.47
N ASP A 87 -15.80 -9.60 -13.23
CA ASP A 87 -14.82 -10.28 -12.36
C ASP A 87 -14.44 -11.67 -12.91
N ARG A 88 -15.42 -12.45 -13.38
CA ARG A 88 -15.14 -13.74 -14.02
C ARG A 88 -14.30 -13.57 -15.28
N LEU A 89 -14.60 -12.58 -16.13
CA LEU A 89 -13.80 -12.28 -17.32
C LEU A 89 -12.38 -11.85 -16.95
N ARG A 90 -12.22 -11.01 -15.91
CA ARG A 90 -10.90 -10.59 -15.41
C ARG A 90 -10.06 -11.80 -15.00
N LYS A 91 -10.63 -12.76 -14.27
CA LYS A 91 -9.96 -14.02 -13.89
C LYS A 91 -9.56 -14.84 -15.11
N VAL A 92 -10.44 -14.98 -16.10
CA VAL A 92 -10.14 -15.69 -17.35
C VAL A 92 -8.99 -15.02 -18.11
N LEU A 93 -9.01 -13.69 -18.26
CA LEU A 93 -7.93 -12.94 -18.92
C LEU A 93 -6.59 -13.09 -18.18
N LEU A 94 -6.63 -13.18 -16.85
CA LEU A 94 -5.45 -13.45 -16.04
C LEU A 94 -4.86 -14.82 -16.36
N LEU A 95 -5.71 -15.86 -16.36
CA LEU A 95 -5.32 -17.23 -16.64
C LEU A 95 -4.89 -17.44 -18.10
N LEU A 96 -5.41 -16.68 -19.06
CA LEU A 96 -4.95 -16.73 -20.45
C LEU A 96 -3.49 -16.26 -20.63
N ARG A 97 -2.92 -15.52 -19.68
CA ARG A 97 -1.49 -15.17 -19.72
C ARG A 97 -0.63 -16.33 -19.21
N GLN A 98 -1.06 -16.96 -18.13
CA GLN A 98 -0.44 -18.14 -17.54
C GLN A 98 -1.52 -18.95 -16.79
N PRO A 99 -2.03 -20.06 -17.36
CA PRO A 99 -3.18 -20.78 -16.79
C PRO A 99 -2.94 -21.36 -15.41
N TYR A 100 -1.73 -21.87 -15.17
CA TYR A 100 -1.27 -22.34 -13.87
C TYR A 100 0.26 -22.28 -13.85
N PHE A 101 0.84 -22.22 -12.65
CA PHE A 101 2.29 -22.25 -12.48
C PHE A 101 2.75 -23.51 -11.74
N ALA A 102 1.84 -24.24 -11.09
CA ALA A 102 2.18 -25.43 -10.32
C ALA A 102 1.07 -26.49 -10.36
N LYS A 103 1.46 -27.72 -10.03
CA LYS A 103 0.58 -28.86 -9.82
C LYS A 103 1.03 -29.64 -8.59
N VAL A 104 0.07 -30.06 -7.79
CA VAL A 104 0.28 -31.02 -6.70
C VAL A 104 -0.60 -32.25 -6.89
N ARG A 105 -0.03 -33.44 -6.64
CA ARG A 105 -0.79 -34.70 -6.57
C ARG A 105 -1.05 -35.05 -5.12
N LEU A 106 -2.31 -35.00 -4.73
CA LEU A 106 -2.73 -35.15 -3.33
C LEU A 106 -3.55 -36.41 -3.13
N LYS A 107 -3.12 -37.24 -2.18
CA LYS A 107 -3.89 -38.37 -1.67
C LYS A 107 -4.66 -37.94 -0.42
N MET A 108 -5.95 -37.67 -0.64
CA MET A 108 -6.86 -37.18 0.40
C MET A 108 -7.22 -38.25 1.44
N ARG A 109 -7.27 -39.52 1.02
CA ARG A 109 -7.57 -40.66 1.88
C ARG A 109 -6.83 -41.91 1.38
N PRO A 110 -6.43 -42.84 2.27
CA PRO A 110 -5.71 -44.05 1.88
C PRO A 110 -6.46 -44.94 0.87
N ASP A 111 -7.80 -44.94 0.91
CA ASP A 111 -8.70 -45.78 0.11
C ASP A 111 -9.06 -45.19 -1.26
N ARG A 112 -8.60 -43.95 -1.56
CA ARG A 112 -8.94 -43.25 -2.80
C ARG A 112 -7.69 -42.97 -3.63
N PRO A 113 -7.81 -42.94 -4.97
CA PRO A 113 -6.72 -42.51 -5.82
C PRO A 113 -6.37 -41.06 -5.53
N ALA A 114 -5.09 -40.73 -5.65
CA ALA A 114 -4.62 -39.36 -5.59
C ALA A 114 -5.23 -38.53 -6.74
N ARG A 115 -5.32 -37.21 -6.51
CA ARG A 115 -5.89 -36.27 -7.47
C ARG A 115 -4.91 -35.16 -7.74
N ASP A 116 -4.90 -34.73 -9.00
CA ASP A 116 -4.12 -33.59 -9.43
C ASP A 116 -4.87 -32.29 -9.13
N VAL A 117 -4.15 -31.32 -8.59
CA VAL A 117 -4.64 -29.98 -8.30
C VAL A 117 -3.69 -29.00 -8.98
N TYR A 118 -4.18 -28.33 -10.02
CA TYR A 118 -3.47 -27.28 -10.72
C TYR A 118 -3.67 -25.95 -9.99
N ILE A 119 -2.58 -25.23 -9.74
CA ILE A 119 -2.56 -24.01 -8.94
C ILE A 119 -2.14 -22.84 -9.84
N GLY A 120 -2.99 -21.81 -9.87
CA GLY A 120 -2.79 -20.61 -10.69
C GLY A 120 -2.99 -19.33 -9.90
N ALA A 121 -2.78 -18.21 -10.59
CA ALA A 121 -2.93 -16.88 -9.99
C ALA A 121 -4.42 -16.53 -9.70
N ALA A 122 -5.36 -17.19 -10.38
CA ALA A 122 -6.79 -17.14 -10.09
C ALA A 122 -7.41 -18.54 -10.12
N GLY A 123 -8.57 -18.71 -9.47
CA GLY A 123 -9.38 -19.93 -9.57
C GLY A 123 -10.43 -19.85 -10.68
N ILE A 124 -10.64 -20.96 -11.39
CA ILE A 124 -11.75 -21.11 -12.34
C ILE A 124 -12.36 -22.52 -12.27
N THR A 125 -13.67 -22.60 -12.48
CA THR A 125 -14.42 -23.85 -12.48
C THR A 125 -15.09 -24.06 -13.83
N ASP A 126 -15.35 -25.32 -14.18
CA ASP A 126 -16.20 -25.68 -15.31
C ASP A 126 -17.69 -25.43 -14.98
N ASP A 127 -18.57 -25.64 -15.96
CA ASP A 127 -20.02 -25.47 -15.79
C ASP A 127 -20.64 -26.42 -14.72
N ARG A 128 -19.93 -27.50 -14.36
CA ARG A 128 -20.31 -28.46 -13.33
C ARG A 128 -19.72 -28.11 -11.96
N HIS A 129 -19.09 -26.95 -11.83
CA HIS A 129 -18.42 -26.46 -10.62
C HIS A 129 -17.21 -27.34 -10.21
N THR A 130 -16.64 -28.07 -11.15
CA THR A 130 -15.38 -28.78 -10.98
C THR A 130 -14.24 -27.76 -11.08
N PRO A 131 -13.32 -27.68 -10.11
CA PRO A 131 -12.16 -26.79 -10.22
C PRO A 131 -11.24 -27.26 -11.34
N LEU A 132 -11.05 -26.39 -12.34
CA LEU A 132 -10.07 -26.57 -13.41
C LEU A 132 -8.71 -26.05 -12.96
N VAL A 133 -8.70 -24.84 -12.39
CA VAL A 133 -7.55 -24.21 -11.74
C VAL A 133 -7.96 -23.76 -10.36
N VAL A 134 -7.15 -24.10 -9.37
CA VAL A 134 -7.31 -23.65 -7.99
C VAL A 134 -6.48 -22.39 -7.77
N ASP A 135 -7.12 -21.41 -7.14
CA ASP A 135 -6.45 -20.18 -6.74
C ASP A 135 -5.34 -20.46 -5.71
N TRP A 136 -4.17 -19.86 -5.88
CA TRP A 136 -3.06 -19.98 -4.92
C TRP A 136 -3.44 -19.58 -3.49
N ARG A 137 -4.46 -18.74 -3.29
CA ARG A 137 -4.97 -18.30 -1.98
C ARG A 137 -5.87 -19.35 -1.32
N ASN A 138 -6.33 -20.34 -2.06
CA ASN A 138 -7.14 -21.42 -1.50
C ASN A 138 -6.36 -22.20 -0.42
N PRO A 139 -7.00 -22.62 0.69
CA PRO A 139 -6.33 -23.42 1.70
C PRO A 139 -5.63 -24.68 1.17
N ILE A 140 -6.20 -25.36 0.17
CA ILE A 140 -5.57 -26.57 -0.39
C ILE A 140 -4.20 -26.28 -1.04
N ALA A 141 -3.99 -25.07 -1.56
CA ALA A 141 -2.74 -24.66 -2.19
C ALA A 141 -1.60 -24.50 -1.17
N GLU A 142 -1.89 -24.43 0.13
CA GLU A 142 -0.87 -24.46 1.20
C GLU A 142 0.02 -25.72 1.10
N THR A 143 -0.55 -26.83 0.61
CA THR A 143 0.18 -28.09 0.41
C THR A 143 1.36 -27.96 -0.55
N TYR A 144 1.30 -27.04 -1.53
CA TYR A 144 2.41 -26.77 -2.46
C TYR A 144 3.59 -26.07 -1.77
N TYR A 145 3.30 -25.12 -0.87
CA TYR A 145 4.30 -24.30 -0.18
C TYR A 145 4.92 -24.99 1.05
N ASN A 146 4.44 -26.18 1.42
CA ASN A 146 4.97 -26.97 2.52
C ASN A 146 6.29 -27.70 2.13
N GLN A 147 7.15 -27.94 3.13
CA GLN A 147 8.58 -28.18 2.91
C GLN A 147 8.91 -29.50 2.18
N GLU A 148 8.25 -30.59 2.56
CA GLU A 148 8.59 -31.94 2.12
C GLU A 148 7.37 -32.68 1.56
N ASN A 149 7.63 -33.51 0.55
CA ASN A 149 6.64 -34.48 0.08
C ASN A 149 6.33 -35.49 1.19
N GLY A 150 5.12 -36.05 1.18
CA GLY A 150 4.62 -36.93 2.23
C GLY A 150 3.46 -36.31 3.01
N GLN A 151 3.38 -36.64 4.31
CA GLN A 151 2.22 -36.26 5.11
C GLN A 151 2.22 -34.76 5.42
N THR A 152 1.18 -34.08 4.97
CA THR A 152 0.99 -32.64 5.14
C THR A 152 -0.44 -32.34 5.57
N SER A 153 -0.73 -31.08 5.88
CA SER A 153 -2.06 -30.65 6.25
C SER A 153 -2.34 -29.21 5.86
N TYR A 154 -3.61 -28.90 5.68
CA TYR A 154 -4.11 -27.55 5.47
C TYR A 154 -5.39 -27.33 6.28
N THR A 155 -5.72 -26.07 6.59
CA THR A 155 -6.90 -25.74 7.39
C THR A 155 -7.99 -25.11 6.54
N VAL A 156 -9.19 -25.71 6.53
CA VAL A 156 -10.36 -25.16 5.84
C VAL A 156 -11.53 -25.05 6.81
N ASN A 157 -12.14 -23.86 6.90
CA ASN A 157 -13.25 -23.56 7.81
C ASN A 157 -12.96 -23.98 9.26
N GLY A 158 -11.75 -23.67 9.75
CA GLY A 158 -11.29 -24.02 11.11
C GLY A 158 -11.04 -25.52 11.35
N ARG A 159 -11.06 -26.36 10.31
CA ARG A 159 -10.81 -27.80 10.42
C ARG A 159 -9.52 -28.19 9.70
N LEU A 160 -8.62 -28.82 10.44
CA LEU A 160 -7.40 -29.40 9.89
C LEU A 160 -7.74 -30.60 9.00
N LYS A 161 -7.18 -30.61 7.78
CA LYS A 161 -7.26 -31.72 6.83
C LYS A 161 -5.86 -32.26 6.60
N THR A 162 -5.64 -33.52 6.97
CA THR A 162 -4.40 -34.24 6.69
C THR A 162 -4.47 -34.91 5.33
N VAL A 163 -3.43 -34.74 4.52
CA VAL A 163 -3.31 -35.30 3.18
C VAL A 163 -1.88 -35.78 2.94
N GLU A 164 -1.66 -36.62 1.96
CA GLU A 164 -0.33 -37.05 1.53
C GLU A 164 -0.01 -36.41 0.17
N LEU A 165 1.08 -35.65 0.10
CA LEU A 165 1.61 -35.02 -1.11
C LEU A 165 2.53 -36.00 -1.82
N GLU A 166 2.07 -36.55 -2.94
CA GLU A 166 2.81 -37.54 -3.74
C GLU A 166 3.72 -36.89 -4.79
N LEU A 167 3.31 -35.75 -5.35
CA LEU A 167 4.05 -35.02 -6.38
C LEU A 167 3.87 -33.53 -6.17
N ARG A 168 4.97 -32.79 -6.33
CA ARG A 168 4.98 -31.34 -6.51
C ARG A 168 5.72 -31.04 -7.80
N ARG A 169 5.02 -30.34 -8.70
CA ARG A 169 5.53 -29.94 -10.01
C ARG A 169 5.33 -28.44 -10.21
N GLN A 170 6.35 -27.78 -10.71
CA GLN A 170 6.30 -26.41 -11.16
C GLN A 170 6.43 -26.35 -12.68
N PHE A 171 5.79 -25.38 -13.30
CA PHE A 171 5.77 -25.18 -14.74
C PHE A 171 6.31 -23.81 -15.14
N ASP A 172 6.90 -23.77 -16.33
CA ASP A 172 7.19 -22.56 -17.09
C ASP A 172 6.26 -22.53 -18.30
N ILE A 173 5.24 -21.67 -18.21
CA ILE A 173 4.17 -21.57 -19.21
C ILE A 173 4.02 -20.11 -19.61
N GLU A 174 4.03 -19.88 -20.92
CA GLU A 174 3.57 -18.63 -21.52
C GLU A 174 2.35 -18.93 -22.40
N ARG A 175 1.18 -18.41 -22.02
CA ARG A 175 -0.09 -18.63 -22.71
C ARG A 175 -0.42 -20.12 -22.89
N ASP A 176 -0.36 -20.62 -24.11
CA ASP A 176 -0.63 -21.98 -24.53
C ASP A 176 0.63 -22.83 -24.69
N GLN A 177 1.82 -22.30 -24.37
CA GLN A 177 3.09 -23.02 -24.54
C GLN A 177 3.70 -23.42 -23.21
N LEU A 178 3.94 -24.72 -23.02
CA LEU A 178 4.74 -25.26 -21.93
C LEU A 178 6.22 -25.30 -22.34
N HIS A 179 7.04 -24.43 -21.76
CA HIS A 179 8.46 -24.37 -22.03
C HIS A 179 9.25 -25.40 -21.21
N ALA A 180 8.92 -25.56 -19.93
CA ALA A 180 9.59 -26.49 -19.03
C ALA A 180 8.72 -26.90 -17.84
N TYR A 181 9.06 -28.02 -17.20
CA TYR A 181 8.52 -28.42 -15.91
C TYR A 181 9.64 -28.94 -15.00
N PHE A 182 9.38 -28.91 -13.69
CA PHE A 182 10.32 -29.38 -12.68
C PHE A 182 9.59 -30.03 -11.51
N ASP A 183 10.08 -31.19 -11.11
CA ASP A 183 9.57 -31.90 -9.93
C ASP A 183 10.52 -31.67 -8.76
N THR A 184 10.00 -31.08 -7.68
CA THR A 184 10.84 -30.68 -6.53
C THR A 184 10.43 -31.44 -5.27
N THR A 185 11.37 -32.13 -4.63
CA THR A 185 11.14 -32.82 -3.35
C THR A 185 11.29 -31.91 -2.13
N VAL A 186 12.06 -30.82 -2.23
CA VAL A 186 12.25 -29.80 -1.16
C VAL A 186 12.09 -28.39 -1.73
N ALA A 187 11.25 -27.54 -1.11
CA ALA A 187 10.93 -26.19 -1.60
C ALA A 187 12.13 -25.22 -1.76
N ILE A 188 13.32 -25.60 -1.27
CA ILE A 188 14.49 -24.73 -1.12
C ILE A 188 15.30 -24.63 -2.44
N GLU A 189 15.18 -25.60 -3.36
CA GLU A 189 16.00 -25.66 -4.59
C GLU A 189 15.52 -24.74 -5.73
N ASP A 190 14.39 -24.05 -5.56
CA ASP A 190 13.71 -23.23 -6.58
C ASP A 190 14.59 -22.08 -7.12
N SER A 191 15.55 -21.57 -6.35
CA SER A 191 16.34 -20.38 -6.73
C SER A 191 17.45 -20.63 -7.76
N LEU A 192 17.97 -21.86 -7.82
CA LEU A 192 18.94 -22.27 -8.85
C LEU A 192 18.25 -22.52 -10.19
N LEU A 193 17.00 -23.00 -10.15
CA LEU A 193 16.10 -23.23 -11.28
C LEU A 193 15.54 -21.93 -11.88
N LEU A 194 15.12 -20.96 -11.05
CA LEU A 194 14.56 -19.68 -11.48
C LEU A 194 15.49 -18.86 -12.39
N ASN A 195 16.80 -19.04 -12.27
CA ASN A 195 17.79 -18.38 -13.15
C ASN A 195 17.98 -19.09 -14.49
N ALA A 196 17.58 -20.37 -14.64
CA ALA A 196 17.49 -21.02 -15.95
C ALA A 196 16.28 -20.51 -16.74
N LEU A 197 15.18 -20.20 -16.03
CA LEU A 197 13.92 -19.67 -16.57
C LEU A 197 14.00 -18.20 -17.01
N ARG A 198 14.81 -17.38 -16.33
CA ARG A 198 14.93 -15.93 -16.59
C ARG A 198 15.62 -15.52 -17.89
N LYS A 199 16.22 -16.44 -18.66
CA LYS A 199 17.00 -16.03 -19.85
C LYS A 199 16.14 -15.46 -20.98
N HIS A 200 14.80 -15.57 -20.95
CA HIS A 200 13.95 -15.16 -22.07
C HIS A 200 12.67 -14.35 -21.77
N HIS A 201 12.22 -14.14 -20.51
CA HIS A 201 10.94 -13.46 -20.27
C HIS A 201 11.08 -12.10 -19.56
N SER A 202 10.50 -11.06 -20.17
CA SER A 202 10.56 -9.67 -19.69
C SER A 202 9.52 -9.31 -18.62
N GLU A 203 8.73 -10.26 -18.11
CA GLU A 203 7.61 -9.96 -17.19
C GLU A 203 7.95 -10.33 -15.74
N LYS A 204 8.63 -9.41 -15.03
CA LYS A 204 8.94 -9.51 -13.58
C LYS A 204 7.72 -9.74 -12.66
N LEU A 205 6.49 -9.55 -13.16
CA LEU A 205 5.24 -9.51 -12.38
C LEU A 205 4.62 -10.90 -12.12
N GLN A 206 4.77 -11.86 -13.03
CA GLN A 206 4.10 -13.18 -12.91
C GLN A 206 4.84 -14.16 -11.97
N ALA A 207 6.09 -13.87 -11.59
CA ALA A 207 6.91 -14.79 -10.81
C ALA A 207 6.68 -14.75 -9.28
N ILE A 208 5.93 -13.78 -8.75
CA ILE A 208 5.95 -13.51 -7.30
C ILE A 208 5.19 -14.58 -6.50
N THR A 209 4.05 -15.07 -7.01
CA THR A 209 3.20 -16.10 -6.34
C THR A 209 3.77 -17.52 -6.45
N ALA A 210 4.43 -17.82 -7.56
CA ALA A 210 5.02 -19.14 -7.81
C ALA A 210 6.23 -19.43 -6.92
N THR A 211 6.93 -18.37 -6.50
CA THR A 211 8.19 -18.47 -5.75
C THR A 211 8.04 -18.18 -4.26
N ILE A 212 6.82 -18.16 -3.71
CA ILE A 212 6.61 -17.87 -2.27
C ILE A 212 7.35 -18.92 -1.46
N GLN A 213 8.34 -18.44 -0.71
CA GLN A 213 9.17 -19.28 0.13
C GLN A 213 8.51 -19.54 1.47
N ARG A 214 8.99 -20.53 2.22
CA ARG A 214 8.38 -20.93 3.50
C ARG A 214 8.18 -19.76 4.47
N GLU A 215 9.23 -18.99 4.75
CA GLU A 215 9.17 -17.85 5.68
C GLU A 215 8.18 -16.78 5.19
N GLN A 216 8.09 -16.58 3.87
CA GLN A 216 7.16 -15.65 3.24
C GLN A 216 5.72 -16.16 3.35
N ASN A 217 5.48 -17.44 3.09
CA ASN A 217 4.16 -18.07 3.21
C ASN A 217 3.65 -18.03 4.66
N GLU A 218 4.52 -18.20 5.64
CA GLU A 218 4.19 -18.06 7.07
C GLU A 218 3.62 -16.67 7.38
N VAL A 219 4.22 -15.61 6.83
CA VAL A 219 3.71 -14.24 6.96
C VAL A 219 2.41 -14.05 6.17
N VAL A 220 2.35 -14.52 4.92
CA VAL A 220 1.17 -14.35 4.03
C VAL A 220 -0.06 -15.06 4.58
N ARG A 221 0.08 -16.24 5.17
CA ARG A 221 -1.02 -17.05 5.72
C ARG A 221 -1.14 -16.96 7.24
N HIS A 222 -0.39 -16.06 7.88
CA HIS A 222 -0.45 -15.89 9.33
C HIS A 222 -1.89 -15.67 9.82
N ALA A 223 -2.18 -16.08 11.05
CA ALA A 223 -3.45 -15.80 11.69
C ALA A 223 -3.75 -14.29 11.69
N ASP A 224 -5.03 -13.94 11.61
CA ASP A 224 -5.45 -12.55 11.68
C ASP A 224 -5.38 -12.04 13.12
N VAL A 225 -4.31 -11.30 13.42
CA VAL A 225 -3.98 -10.76 14.75
C VAL A 225 -4.04 -9.24 14.70
N PRO A 226 -4.28 -8.55 15.84
CA PRO A 226 -4.38 -7.10 15.86
C PRO A 226 -3.14 -6.40 15.28
N VAL A 227 -1.94 -6.92 15.55
CA VAL A 227 -0.70 -6.37 15.02
C VAL A 227 0.29 -7.49 14.71
N MET A 228 0.84 -7.48 13.50
CA MET A 228 1.96 -8.32 13.09
C MET A 228 3.16 -7.46 12.69
N LEU A 229 4.30 -7.66 13.35
CA LEU A 229 5.57 -7.01 13.06
C LEU A 229 6.51 -7.98 12.34
N VAL A 230 6.85 -7.68 11.09
CA VAL A 230 7.73 -8.49 10.24
C VAL A 230 9.11 -7.83 10.19
N ASN A 231 10.08 -8.46 10.86
CA ASN A 231 11.49 -8.06 10.79
C ASN A 231 12.19 -8.86 9.69
N GLY A 232 12.36 -8.23 8.53
CA GLY A 232 12.98 -8.86 7.37
C GLY A 232 14.27 -8.17 6.97
N ILE A 233 15.30 -8.95 6.66
CA ILE A 233 16.58 -8.42 6.18
C ILE A 233 16.46 -7.80 4.77
N ALA A 234 17.51 -7.14 4.31
CA ALA A 234 17.60 -6.68 2.94
C ALA A 234 17.47 -7.83 1.92
N GLY A 235 16.64 -7.63 0.90
CA GLY A 235 16.43 -8.62 -0.16
C GLY A 235 15.57 -9.83 0.23
N SER A 236 14.89 -9.80 1.38
CA SER A 236 14.00 -10.87 1.84
C SER A 236 12.61 -10.89 1.20
N GLY A 237 12.27 -9.87 0.38
CA GLY A 237 10.98 -9.78 -0.31
C GLY A 237 9.83 -9.20 0.52
N LYS A 238 10.12 -8.39 1.56
CA LYS A 238 9.11 -7.75 2.43
C LYS A 238 7.93 -7.14 1.67
N THR A 239 8.19 -6.23 0.71
CA THR A 239 7.13 -5.57 -0.06
C THR A 239 6.30 -6.60 -0.85
N SER A 240 6.92 -7.63 -1.44
CA SER A 240 6.20 -8.71 -2.11
C SER A 240 5.32 -9.51 -1.16
N VAL A 241 5.82 -9.85 0.02
CA VAL A 241 5.08 -10.53 1.09
C VAL A 241 3.88 -9.71 1.56
N MET A 242 4.05 -8.39 1.71
CA MET A 242 2.99 -7.47 2.07
C MET A 242 1.86 -7.48 1.02
N LEU A 243 2.20 -7.37 -0.26
CA LEU A 243 1.20 -7.40 -1.35
C LEU A 243 0.49 -8.75 -1.43
N GLN A 244 1.23 -9.84 -1.25
CA GLN A 244 0.64 -11.17 -1.18
C GLN A 244 -0.29 -11.34 0.01
N ARG A 245 0.07 -10.78 1.17
CA ARG A 245 -0.78 -10.78 2.36
C ARG A 245 -2.06 -9.97 2.13
N ILE A 246 -1.98 -8.80 1.50
CA ILE A 246 -3.15 -8.01 1.10
C ILE A 246 -4.08 -8.84 0.20
N ALA A 247 -3.53 -9.44 -0.86
CA ALA A 247 -4.31 -10.27 -1.77
C ALA A 247 -4.93 -11.49 -1.07
N TYR A 248 -4.21 -12.12 -0.14
CA TYR A 248 -4.73 -13.22 0.67
C TYR A 248 -5.89 -12.77 1.58
N LEU A 249 -5.77 -11.63 2.25
CA LEU A 249 -6.80 -11.09 3.13
C LEU A 249 -8.06 -10.70 2.35
N LEU A 250 -7.92 -10.04 1.19
CA LEU A 250 -9.03 -9.68 0.33
C LEU A 250 -9.78 -10.93 -0.16
N TYR A 251 -9.07 -11.95 -0.61
CA TYR A 251 -9.68 -13.21 -1.03
C TYR A 251 -10.41 -13.93 0.11
N HIS A 252 -9.78 -14.04 1.29
CA HIS A 252 -10.37 -14.79 2.40
C HIS A 252 -11.57 -14.07 3.01
N ASN A 253 -11.54 -12.74 3.01
CA ASN A 253 -12.54 -11.89 3.64
C ASN A 253 -13.42 -11.14 2.64
N HIS A 254 -13.51 -11.59 1.38
CA HIS A 254 -14.18 -10.88 0.28
C HIS A 254 -15.66 -10.53 0.53
N GLU A 255 -16.35 -11.25 1.42
CA GLU A 255 -17.73 -10.94 1.83
C GLU A 255 -17.81 -9.73 2.78
N THR A 256 -16.73 -9.40 3.48
CA THR A 256 -16.71 -8.44 4.61
C THR A 256 -15.66 -7.35 4.49
N LEU A 257 -14.72 -7.47 3.55
CA LEU A 257 -13.57 -6.58 3.38
C LEU A 257 -13.56 -6.02 1.97
N ASN A 258 -13.55 -4.70 1.86
CA ASN A 258 -13.33 -3.99 0.61
C ASN A 258 -11.87 -3.47 0.54
N ALA A 259 -11.29 -3.40 -0.65
CA ALA A 259 -9.96 -2.81 -0.86
C ALA A 259 -9.86 -1.36 -0.36
N ASN A 260 -10.95 -0.59 -0.40
CA ASN A 260 -11.00 0.77 0.14
C ASN A 260 -10.84 0.86 1.66
N GLN A 261 -10.99 -0.25 2.38
CA GLN A 261 -10.81 -0.36 3.83
C GLN A 261 -9.40 -0.83 4.21
N VAL A 262 -8.54 -1.04 3.21
CA VAL A 262 -7.13 -1.41 3.34
C VAL A 262 -6.28 -0.19 3.03
N TYR A 263 -5.44 0.20 3.98
CA TYR A 263 -4.55 1.36 3.87
C TYR A 263 -3.10 0.88 3.80
N LEU A 264 -2.36 1.37 2.81
CA LEU A 264 -0.95 1.04 2.63
C LEU A 264 -0.10 2.30 2.72
N PHE A 265 0.79 2.34 3.71
CA PHE A 265 1.77 3.39 3.91
C PHE A 265 3.13 2.98 3.34
N SER A 266 3.65 3.76 2.39
CA SER A 266 4.98 3.55 1.80
C SER A 266 5.78 4.85 1.87
N PRO A 267 7.11 4.80 2.14
CA PRO A 267 7.93 6.01 2.19
C PRO A 267 8.25 6.61 0.81
N ASN A 268 7.96 5.91 -0.30
CA ASN A 268 8.38 6.33 -1.63
C ASN A 268 7.28 6.12 -2.70
N GLU A 269 6.91 7.20 -3.38
CA GLU A 269 5.94 7.27 -4.49
C GLU A 269 6.30 6.37 -5.68
N VAL A 270 7.59 6.06 -5.89
CA VAL A 270 8.03 5.16 -6.98
C VAL A 270 7.40 3.76 -6.84
N PHE A 271 7.03 3.34 -5.63
CA PHE A 271 6.36 2.06 -5.40
C PHE A 271 4.89 2.05 -5.81
N GLU A 272 4.23 3.19 -5.96
CA GLU A 272 2.83 3.27 -6.40
C GLU A 272 2.63 2.59 -7.74
N ARG A 273 3.47 2.94 -8.73
CA ARG A 273 3.44 2.33 -10.07
C ARG A 273 3.69 0.82 -10.06
N TYR A 274 4.48 0.34 -9.10
CA TYR A 274 4.71 -1.09 -8.94
C TYR A 274 3.47 -1.79 -8.38
N ILE A 275 2.86 -1.22 -7.33
CA ILE A 275 1.67 -1.76 -6.67
C ILE A 275 0.49 -1.78 -7.66
N ASP A 276 0.34 -0.71 -8.45
CA ASP A 276 -0.71 -0.59 -9.47
C ASP A 276 -0.69 -1.70 -10.53
N GLY A 277 0.47 -2.32 -10.76
CA GLY A 277 0.59 -3.47 -11.65
C GLY A 277 0.44 -4.82 -10.95
N VAL A 278 0.91 -4.94 -9.70
CA VAL A 278 1.06 -6.23 -9.02
C VAL A 278 -0.27 -6.79 -8.51
N LEU A 279 -1.03 -6.05 -7.70
CA LEU A 279 -2.28 -6.57 -7.14
C LEU A 279 -3.33 -6.87 -8.23
N PRO A 280 -3.49 -6.05 -9.29
CA PRO A 280 -4.37 -6.39 -10.38
C PRO A 280 -3.90 -7.63 -11.14
N SER A 281 -2.58 -7.86 -11.24
CA SER A 281 -2.03 -9.10 -11.80
C SER A 281 -2.24 -10.34 -10.90
N MET A 282 -2.73 -10.15 -9.67
CA MET A 282 -3.19 -11.20 -8.76
C MET A 282 -4.73 -11.28 -8.69
N GLY A 283 -5.42 -10.51 -9.54
CA GLY A 283 -6.88 -10.45 -9.60
C GLY A 283 -7.53 -9.62 -8.48
N GLU A 284 -6.79 -8.76 -7.78
CA GLU A 284 -7.29 -7.96 -6.66
C GLU A 284 -7.32 -6.46 -6.99
N ALA A 285 -8.23 -5.74 -6.34
CA ALA A 285 -8.26 -4.28 -6.41
C ALA A 285 -7.16 -3.65 -5.53
N ASN A 286 -6.70 -2.45 -5.92
CA ASN A 286 -5.67 -1.75 -5.18
C ASN A 286 -6.22 -1.17 -3.86
N PRO A 287 -5.45 -1.25 -2.76
CA PRO A 287 -5.77 -0.57 -1.51
C PRO A 287 -5.56 0.94 -1.63
N ARG A 288 -5.96 1.69 -0.61
CA ARG A 288 -5.63 3.12 -0.53
C ARG A 288 -4.14 3.28 -0.21
N LEU A 289 -3.40 3.86 -1.14
CA LEU A 289 -1.97 4.11 -0.98
C LEU A 289 -1.73 5.52 -0.43
N TYR A 290 -0.82 5.63 0.53
CA TYR A 290 -0.39 6.89 1.11
C TYR A 290 1.12 6.90 1.32
N THR A 291 1.76 8.03 1.00
CA THR A 291 2.92 8.44 1.79
C THR A 291 2.45 9.10 3.08
N TRP A 292 3.34 9.18 4.08
CA TRP A 292 3.05 9.99 5.27
C TRP A 292 2.68 11.44 4.92
N ARG A 293 3.29 11.99 3.85
CA ARG A 293 3.02 13.36 3.41
C ARG A 293 1.59 13.49 2.88
N ASP A 294 1.15 12.56 2.05
CA ASP A 294 -0.21 12.54 1.49
C ASP A 294 -1.24 12.42 2.60
N PHE A 295 -0.98 11.55 3.58
CA PHE A 295 -1.83 11.41 4.75
C PHE A 295 -1.93 12.73 5.53
N VAL A 296 -0.80 13.37 5.84
CA VAL A 296 -0.77 14.67 6.53
C VAL A 296 -1.53 15.76 5.74
N GLU A 297 -1.42 15.75 4.41
CA GLU A 297 -2.10 16.70 3.52
C GLU A 297 -3.61 16.48 3.49
N GLU A 298 -4.07 15.24 3.31
CA GLU A 298 -5.48 14.87 3.38
C GLU A 298 -6.08 15.23 4.75
N GLN A 299 -5.29 15.08 5.81
CA GLN A 299 -5.69 15.48 7.15
C GLN A 299 -5.66 17.01 7.38
N GLY A 300 -5.36 17.83 6.38
CA GLY A 300 -5.39 19.30 6.45
C GLY A 300 -4.18 19.93 7.14
N ALA A 301 -3.09 19.17 7.30
CA ALA A 301 -1.84 19.61 7.92
C ALA A 301 -0.67 19.72 6.92
N GLY A 302 -0.95 19.67 5.62
CA GLY A 302 0.06 19.69 4.54
C GLY A 302 0.93 20.96 4.48
N ASN A 303 0.47 22.09 5.05
CA ASN A 303 1.27 23.31 5.11
C ASN A 303 2.38 23.30 6.18
N ARG A 304 2.52 22.21 6.94
CA ARG A 304 3.54 22.03 8.00
C ARG A 304 4.69 21.15 7.53
N ASP A 305 5.66 20.97 8.42
CA ASP A 305 6.68 19.93 8.26
C ASP A 305 6.05 18.53 8.27
N ASP A 306 6.87 17.49 8.06
CA ASP A 306 6.39 16.10 8.15
C ASP A 306 6.32 15.58 9.60
N GLY A 307 6.72 16.39 10.60
CA GLY A 307 6.79 15.97 12.00
C GLY A 307 7.65 14.72 12.27
N SER A 308 8.61 14.40 11.38
CA SER A 308 9.55 13.28 11.55
C SER A 308 10.50 13.48 12.73
N LYS A 309 10.77 14.74 13.09
CA LYS A 309 11.64 15.14 14.21
C LYS A 309 10.88 15.41 15.52
N THR A 310 9.57 15.17 15.54
CA THR A 310 8.74 15.42 16.72
C THR A 310 9.13 14.47 17.85
N PRO A 311 9.52 14.98 19.04
CA PRO A 311 9.86 14.12 20.15
C PRO A 311 8.60 13.51 20.77
N ALA A 312 8.66 12.23 21.14
CA ALA A 312 7.52 11.54 21.77
C ALA A 312 7.04 12.22 23.07
N SER A 313 7.94 12.93 23.77
CA SER A 313 7.60 13.72 24.96
C SER A 313 6.62 14.86 24.68
N SER A 314 6.64 15.47 23.49
CA SER A 314 5.66 16.50 23.10
C SER A 314 4.25 15.91 23.10
N LEU A 315 4.08 14.72 22.52
CA LEU A 315 2.77 14.06 22.45
C LEU A 315 2.26 13.71 23.85
N LYS A 316 3.14 13.18 24.70
CA LYS A 316 2.80 12.90 26.10
C LYS A 316 2.35 14.16 26.85
N ARG A 317 3.04 15.29 26.66
CA ARG A 317 2.65 16.57 27.27
C ARG A 317 1.27 17.05 26.80
N LEU A 318 0.95 16.91 25.50
CA LEU A 318 -0.39 17.21 25.00
C LEU A 318 -1.46 16.36 25.69
N GLU A 319 -1.20 15.06 25.85
CA GLU A 319 -2.12 14.12 26.52
C GLU A 319 -2.30 14.43 28.01
N ASP A 320 -1.22 14.79 28.70
CA ASP A 320 -1.26 15.15 30.13
C ASP A 320 -1.99 16.48 30.36
N GLU A 321 -1.85 17.45 29.45
CA GLU A 321 -2.44 18.80 29.61
C GLU A 321 -3.88 18.91 29.09
N ILE A 322 -4.35 18.00 28.22
CA ILE A 322 -5.66 18.12 27.53
C ILE A 322 -6.84 18.24 28.51
N GLY A 323 -6.79 17.53 29.64
CA GLY A 323 -7.85 17.55 30.65
C GLY A 323 -8.03 18.90 31.35
N SER A 324 -7.02 19.77 31.27
CA SER A 324 -7.02 21.12 31.86
C SER A 324 -7.17 22.23 30.81
N LEU A 325 -7.34 21.87 29.53
CA LEU A 325 -7.41 22.82 28.43
C LEU A 325 -8.66 23.72 28.55
N VAL A 326 -8.43 25.03 28.49
CA VAL A 326 -9.48 26.05 28.38
C VAL A 326 -9.40 26.68 26.99
N ILE A 327 -10.51 26.67 26.25
CA ILE A 327 -10.64 27.34 24.96
C ILE A 327 -10.93 28.82 25.22
N THR A 328 -10.16 29.71 24.59
CA THR A 328 -10.35 31.16 24.66
C THR A 328 -10.98 31.69 23.37
N THR A 329 -11.50 32.92 23.39
CA THR A 329 -12.12 33.55 22.21
C THR A 329 -11.18 33.63 21.00
N ASP A 330 -9.89 33.80 21.27
CA ASP A 330 -8.87 33.89 20.21
C ASP A 330 -8.52 32.52 19.60
N ASP A 331 -8.95 31.43 20.23
CA ASP A 331 -8.79 30.07 19.73
C ASP A 331 -9.91 29.72 18.73
N LEU A 332 -10.86 30.64 18.48
CA LEU A 332 -12.02 30.41 17.62
C LEU A 332 -11.92 31.17 16.31
N ARG A 333 -12.41 30.55 15.24
CA ARG A 333 -12.51 31.12 13.90
C ARG A 333 -13.96 31.09 13.43
N ALA A 334 -14.38 32.13 12.71
CA ALA A 334 -15.67 32.12 12.02
C ALA A 334 -15.68 31.08 10.89
N ILE A 335 -16.86 30.53 10.61
CA ILE A 335 -17.11 29.71 9.41
C ILE A 335 -17.62 30.64 8.32
N THR A 336 -16.82 30.79 7.27
CA THR A 336 -17.03 31.72 6.17
C THR A 336 -16.83 30.97 4.86
N MET A 337 -17.77 31.13 3.92
CA MET A 337 -17.72 30.55 2.58
C MET A 337 -18.00 31.66 1.56
N ASP A 338 -17.16 31.81 0.54
CA ASP A 338 -17.26 32.85 -0.49
C ASP A 338 -17.53 34.26 0.08
N ASP A 339 -16.71 34.66 1.06
CA ASP A 339 -16.82 35.92 1.82
C ASP A 339 -18.11 36.11 2.65
N VAL A 340 -19.00 35.13 2.66
CA VAL A 340 -20.21 35.12 3.50
C VAL A 340 -19.90 34.44 4.82
N THR A 341 -20.01 35.19 5.92
CA THR A 341 -19.90 34.62 7.27
C THR A 341 -21.20 33.92 7.65
N LEU A 342 -21.14 32.59 7.71
CA LEU A 342 -22.26 31.73 8.08
C LEU A 342 -22.40 31.65 9.61
N LEU A 343 -21.27 31.44 10.30
CA LEU A 343 -21.21 31.44 11.77
C LEU A 343 -20.04 32.30 12.25
N SER A 344 -20.33 33.34 13.02
CA SER A 344 -19.30 34.19 13.62
C SER A 344 -18.57 33.50 14.78
N ALA A 345 -17.33 33.92 15.07
CA ALA A 345 -16.55 33.40 16.18
C ALA A 345 -17.27 33.56 17.55
N GLY A 346 -18.04 34.63 17.74
CA GLY A 346 -18.84 34.82 18.96
C GLY A 346 -20.00 33.83 19.09
N GLN A 347 -20.69 33.53 17.98
CA GLN A 347 -21.72 32.49 17.97
C GLN A 347 -21.13 31.12 18.29
N ILE A 348 -19.97 30.80 17.71
CA ILE A 348 -19.24 29.55 17.99
C ILE A 348 -18.81 29.50 19.46
N GLY A 349 -18.26 30.60 19.99
CA GLY A 349 -17.87 30.72 21.39
C GLY A 349 -19.01 30.44 22.36
N SER A 350 -20.22 30.94 22.09
CA SER A 350 -21.38 30.64 22.93
C SER A 350 -21.76 29.15 22.96
N VAL A 351 -21.50 28.40 21.89
CA VAL A 351 -21.72 26.94 21.84
C VAL A 351 -20.62 26.23 22.63
N VAL A 352 -19.36 26.64 22.42
CA VAL A 352 -18.20 26.11 23.14
C VAL A 352 -18.37 26.27 24.64
N ASP A 353 -18.72 27.47 25.13
CA ASP A 353 -18.92 27.75 26.56
C ASP A 353 -20.03 26.89 27.17
N LYS A 354 -21.12 26.68 26.42
CA LYS A 354 -22.25 25.85 26.84
C LYS A 354 -21.85 24.38 27.07
N HIS A 355 -20.93 23.86 26.26
CA HIS A 355 -20.50 22.46 26.31
C HIS A 355 -19.19 22.25 27.06
N ALA A 356 -18.43 23.30 27.38
CA ALA A 356 -17.14 23.24 28.07
C ALA A 356 -17.17 22.47 29.41
N LYS A 357 -18.34 22.43 30.09
CA LYS A 357 -18.55 21.67 31.34
C LYS A 357 -18.26 20.17 31.25
N TRP A 358 -18.26 19.60 30.04
CA TRP A 358 -17.99 18.18 29.82
C TRP A 358 -16.49 17.86 29.68
N GLY A 359 -15.62 18.87 29.75
CA GLY A 359 -14.20 18.75 29.44
C GLY A 359 -13.93 18.67 27.94
N ILE A 360 -12.77 19.15 27.49
CA ILE A 360 -12.41 19.07 26.07
C ILE A 360 -12.11 17.61 25.71
N GLY A 361 -12.79 17.11 24.68
CA GLY A 361 -12.70 15.72 24.25
C GLY A 361 -13.84 15.31 23.34
N PRO A 362 -14.00 14.01 23.06
CA PRO A 362 -14.85 13.50 21.97
C PRO A 362 -16.32 13.88 22.15
N ARG A 363 -16.80 13.81 23.40
CA ARG A 363 -18.17 14.19 23.76
C ARG A 363 -18.40 15.70 23.58
N PHE A 364 -17.42 16.53 23.93
CA PHE A 364 -17.50 17.97 23.74
C PHE A 364 -17.57 18.31 22.25
N VAL A 365 -16.74 17.67 21.42
CA VAL A 365 -16.74 17.86 19.97
C VAL A 365 -18.10 17.47 19.37
N ALA A 366 -18.60 16.27 19.67
CA ALA A 366 -19.88 15.81 19.14
C ALA A 366 -21.02 16.79 19.45
N LEU A 367 -21.18 17.18 20.72
CA LEU A 367 -22.23 18.12 21.14
C LEU A 367 -22.06 19.52 20.53
N THR A 368 -20.82 19.98 20.37
CA THR A 368 -20.51 21.28 19.78
C THR A 368 -20.81 21.28 18.29
N CYS A 369 -20.36 20.27 17.55
CA CYS A 369 -20.59 20.16 16.11
C CYS A 369 -22.08 20.00 15.80
N ASP A 370 -22.83 19.19 16.55
CA ASP A 370 -24.28 19.03 16.35
C ASP A 370 -25.01 20.38 16.54
N GLU A 371 -24.68 21.13 17.59
CA GLU A 371 -25.30 22.45 17.79
C GLU A 371 -24.83 23.50 16.77
N LEU A 372 -23.60 23.40 16.25
CA LEU A 372 -23.14 24.25 15.16
C LEU A 372 -23.88 23.95 13.85
N ARG A 373 -24.15 22.68 13.54
CA ARG A 373 -24.99 22.27 12.40
C ARG A 373 -26.41 22.82 12.54
N ASP A 374 -27.04 22.66 13.71
CA ASP A 374 -28.37 23.23 13.97
C ASP A 374 -28.42 24.77 13.80
N ARG A 375 -27.32 25.46 14.11
CA ARG A 375 -27.22 26.91 13.92
C ARG A 375 -26.97 27.28 12.46
N LEU A 376 -26.15 26.51 11.75
CA LEU A 376 -25.92 26.66 10.32
C LEU A 376 -27.23 26.47 9.56
N ASP A 377 -27.99 25.41 9.85
CA ASP A 377 -29.27 25.14 9.21
C ASP A 377 -30.29 26.27 9.43
N ARG A 378 -30.42 26.74 10.67
CA ARG A 378 -31.29 27.89 10.96
C ARG A 378 -30.82 29.17 10.25
N ARG A 379 -29.52 29.39 10.13
CA ARG A 379 -28.95 30.54 9.43
C ARG A 379 -29.31 30.50 7.95
N LEU A 380 -29.11 29.35 7.31
CA LEU A 380 -29.38 29.13 5.90
C LEU A 380 -30.89 29.17 5.59
N ALA A 381 -31.74 28.58 6.45
CA ALA A 381 -33.19 28.71 6.35
C ALA A 381 -33.66 30.18 6.45
N GLY A 382 -33.00 30.98 7.30
CA GLY A 382 -33.24 32.42 7.37
C GLY A 382 -32.78 33.17 6.12
N MET A 383 -31.63 32.79 5.55
CA MET A 383 -31.11 33.37 4.30
C MET A 383 -32.00 33.05 3.10
N ALA A 384 -32.61 31.87 3.07
CA ALA A 384 -33.52 31.46 1.99
C ALA A 384 -34.79 32.33 1.89
N ARG A 385 -35.13 33.07 2.95
CA ARG A 385 -36.26 34.01 3.01
C ARG A 385 -35.85 35.46 2.77
N SER A 386 -34.59 35.71 2.43
CA SER A 386 -34.07 37.05 2.16
C SER A 386 -34.23 37.38 0.67
N ASP A 387 -34.79 38.55 0.38
CA ASP A 387 -34.97 39.06 -0.99
C ASP A 387 -33.67 38.96 -1.83
N ASP A 388 -32.54 39.39 -1.27
CA ASP A 388 -31.23 39.33 -1.93
C ASP A 388 -30.84 37.92 -2.43
N TRP A 389 -31.17 36.87 -1.67
CA TRP A 389 -30.81 35.50 -2.02
C TRP A 389 -31.84 34.86 -2.94
N GLN A 390 -33.12 35.20 -2.76
CA GLN A 390 -34.18 34.77 -3.65
C GLN A 390 -33.98 35.34 -5.06
N GLU A 391 -33.64 36.62 -5.17
CA GLU A 391 -33.32 37.25 -6.46
C GLU A 391 -32.14 36.57 -7.15
N ARG A 392 -31.09 36.19 -6.40
CA ARG A 392 -29.95 35.43 -6.94
C ARG A 392 -30.33 34.04 -7.43
N ALA A 393 -31.16 33.32 -6.66
CA ALA A 393 -31.61 31.99 -7.05
C ALA A 393 -32.51 32.02 -8.30
N MET A 394 -33.41 33.00 -8.40
CA MET A 394 -34.26 33.21 -9.59
C MET A 394 -33.45 33.73 -10.80
N GLY A 395 -32.34 34.41 -10.56
CA GLY A 395 -31.44 34.91 -11.61
C GLY A 395 -30.54 33.84 -12.25
N LEU A 396 -30.57 32.59 -11.76
CA LEU A 396 -29.89 31.46 -12.40
C LEU A 396 -30.51 31.16 -13.77
N ASP A 397 -29.68 30.75 -14.74
CA ASP A 397 -30.19 30.26 -16.01
C ASP A 397 -30.92 28.91 -15.86
N VAL A 398 -31.70 28.54 -16.88
CA VAL A 398 -32.56 27.34 -16.83
C VAL A 398 -31.74 26.06 -16.66
N GLU A 399 -30.54 26.00 -17.24
CA GLU A 399 -29.66 24.84 -17.16
C GLU A 399 -29.12 24.65 -15.74
N ALA A 400 -28.62 25.72 -15.11
CA ALA A 400 -28.18 25.72 -13.73
C ALA A 400 -29.32 25.44 -12.74
N GLN A 401 -30.53 25.93 -13.00
CA GLN A 401 -31.70 25.60 -12.18
C GLN A 401 -32.01 24.10 -12.22
N ILE A 402 -32.02 23.47 -13.40
CA ILE A 402 -32.22 22.02 -13.51
C ILE A 402 -31.09 21.25 -12.81
N GLN A 403 -29.83 21.65 -13.02
CA GLN A 403 -28.69 20.94 -12.46
C GLN A 403 -28.62 21.02 -10.93
N ILE A 404 -28.89 22.19 -10.36
CA ILE A 404 -28.69 22.46 -8.92
C ILE A 404 -30.00 22.23 -8.14
N LEU A 405 -31.14 22.62 -8.70
CA LEU A 405 -32.44 22.61 -8.02
C LEU A 405 -33.30 21.42 -8.45
N GLY A 406 -32.99 20.76 -9.56
CA GLY A 406 -33.79 19.67 -10.14
C GLY A 406 -35.05 20.13 -10.88
N SER A 407 -35.40 21.42 -10.82
CA SER A 407 -36.57 22.00 -11.48
C SER A 407 -36.40 23.50 -11.71
N VAL A 408 -37.18 24.06 -12.63
CA VAL A 408 -37.31 25.51 -12.80
C VAL A 408 -38.15 26.07 -11.66
N ILE A 409 -37.79 27.25 -11.15
CA ILE A 409 -38.51 27.92 -10.05
C ILE A 409 -39.82 28.51 -10.56
N ASP A 410 -40.95 28.15 -9.93
CA ASP A 410 -42.20 28.92 -10.06
C ASP A 410 -42.10 30.22 -9.27
N THR A 411 -42.09 31.35 -9.99
CA THR A 411 -42.01 32.69 -9.39
C THR A 411 -43.32 33.16 -8.75
N SER A 412 -44.39 32.37 -8.82
CA SER A 412 -45.70 32.73 -8.26
C SER A 412 -45.99 32.14 -6.87
N ASP A 413 -45.19 31.16 -6.42
CA ASP A 413 -45.26 30.57 -5.08
C ASP A 413 -44.07 31.00 -4.22
N GLU A 414 -44.31 31.88 -3.24
CA GLU A 414 -43.28 32.34 -2.30
C GLU A 414 -42.63 31.20 -1.51
N ASP A 415 -43.38 30.14 -1.18
CA ASP A 415 -42.83 29.00 -0.45
C ASP A 415 -41.96 28.13 -1.37
N GLU A 416 -42.28 28.03 -2.66
CA GLU A 416 -41.43 27.37 -3.64
C GLU A 416 -40.12 28.13 -3.86
N ILE A 417 -40.19 29.46 -3.99
CA ILE A 417 -39.00 30.32 -4.11
C ILE A 417 -38.08 30.12 -2.90
N ALA A 418 -38.63 30.07 -1.68
CA ALA A 418 -37.85 29.82 -0.47
C ALA A 418 -37.21 28.41 -0.46
N ARG A 419 -37.94 27.37 -0.87
CA ARG A 419 -37.40 25.99 -0.98
C ARG A 419 -36.30 25.88 -2.03
N ALA A 420 -36.49 26.48 -3.19
CA ALA A 420 -35.49 26.55 -4.25
C ALA A 420 -34.24 27.31 -3.79
N THR A 421 -34.42 28.46 -3.14
CA THR A 421 -33.32 29.25 -2.58
C THR A 421 -32.56 28.46 -1.51
N ARG A 422 -33.25 27.68 -0.67
CA ARG A 422 -32.59 26.77 0.29
C ARG A 422 -31.70 25.75 -0.42
N ARG A 423 -32.20 25.05 -1.45
CA ARG A 423 -31.39 24.10 -2.24
C ARG A 423 -30.17 24.76 -2.87
N TYR A 424 -30.34 25.98 -3.39
CA TYR A 424 -29.23 26.76 -3.93
C TYR A 424 -28.17 27.09 -2.87
N LEU A 425 -28.59 27.52 -1.67
CA LEU A 425 -27.69 27.82 -0.56
C LEU A 425 -26.97 26.55 -0.04
N ASP A 426 -27.67 25.41 -0.02
CA ASP A 426 -27.08 24.12 0.37
C ASP A 426 -26.00 23.70 -0.62
N TYR A 427 -26.23 23.92 -1.92
CA TYR A 427 -25.21 23.71 -2.95
C TYR A 427 -24.02 24.66 -2.80
N LEU A 428 -24.27 25.97 -2.67
CA LEU A 428 -23.20 26.98 -2.53
C LEU A 428 -22.34 26.76 -1.27
N PHE A 429 -22.97 26.39 -0.16
CA PHE A 429 -22.33 26.30 1.13
C PHE A 429 -22.14 24.86 1.63
N ALA A 430 -22.18 23.87 0.73
CA ALA A 430 -21.95 22.45 1.06
C ALA A 430 -20.65 22.22 1.84
N GLY A 431 -19.62 23.04 1.59
CA GLY A 431 -18.35 22.98 2.31
C GLY A 431 -18.41 23.38 3.78
N ALA A 432 -19.46 24.09 4.23
CA ALA A 432 -19.57 24.58 5.60
C ALA A 432 -19.74 23.46 6.63
N GLU A 433 -20.49 22.40 6.31
CA GLU A 433 -20.59 21.22 7.17
C GLU A 433 -19.26 20.49 7.30
N ALA A 434 -18.56 20.32 6.18
CA ALA A 434 -17.23 19.70 6.17
C ALA A 434 -16.23 20.51 7.01
N ASP A 435 -16.36 21.84 7.06
CA ASP A 435 -15.57 22.71 7.90
C ASP A 435 -15.89 22.58 9.40
N ILE A 436 -17.17 22.39 9.75
CA ILE A 436 -17.58 22.04 11.10
C ILE A 436 -16.94 20.71 11.51
N ASP A 437 -16.98 19.70 10.64
CA ASP A 437 -16.47 18.36 10.91
C ASP A 437 -14.96 18.28 11.00
N ARG A 438 -14.24 19.06 10.18
CA ARG A 438 -12.78 19.20 10.25
C ARG A 438 -12.31 20.08 11.41
N LEU A 439 -13.23 20.65 12.19
CA LEU A 439 -12.95 21.59 13.27
C LEU A 439 -12.18 22.84 12.80
N THR A 440 -12.44 23.35 11.59
CA THR A 440 -11.74 24.55 11.08
C THR A 440 -12.06 25.81 11.90
N TRP A 441 -13.17 25.77 12.64
CA TRP A 441 -13.57 26.76 13.63
C TRP A 441 -12.68 26.79 14.88
N LEU A 442 -11.88 25.76 15.14
CA LEU A 442 -10.95 25.68 16.25
C LEU A 442 -9.51 25.87 15.77
N ARG A 443 -8.81 26.87 16.32
CA ARG A 443 -7.40 27.15 16.04
C ARG A 443 -6.49 26.20 16.79
N LEU A 444 -6.51 24.93 16.39
CA LEU A 444 -5.71 23.85 16.98
C LEU A 444 -4.20 24.17 16.96
N ASP A 445 -3.75 24.92 15.97
CA ASP A 445 -2.37 25.42 15.88
C ASP A 445 -2.03 26.31 17.09
N ARG A 446 -2.87 27.30 17.38
CA ARG A 446 -2.69 28.22 18.51
C ARG A 446 -2.77 27.50 19.84
N ILE A 447 -3.73 26.56 19.97
CA ILE A 447 -3.89 25.75 21.17
C ILE A 447 -2.65 24.91 21.42
N GLY A 448 -2.18 24.17 20.40
CA GLY A 448 -0.99 23.32 20.53
C GLY A 448 0.28 24.12 20.84
N MET A 449 0.47 25.27 20.18
CA MET A 449 1.59 26.18 20.49
C MET A 449 1.56 26.68 21.93
N ARG A 450 0.37 27.00 22.47
CA ARG A 450 0.19 27.41 23.87
C ARG A 450 0.47 26.26 24.85
N MET A 451 -0.04 25.06 24.57
CA MET A 451 0.16 23.88 25.44
C MET A 451 1.64 23.47 25.48
N LEU A 452 2.32 23.50 24.33
CA LEU A 452 3.71 23.07 24.26
C LEU A 452 4.74 24.17 24.57
N ASP A 453 4.30 25.43 24.71
CA ASP A 453 5.18 26.59 24.82
C ASP A 453 6.17 26.68 23.63
N GLN A 454 5.63 26.61 22.41
CA GLN A 454 6.39 26.57 21.16
C GLN A 454 5.91 27.63 20.17
N LYS A 455 6.83 28.09 19.30
CA LYS A 455 6.53 29.07 18.24
C LYS A 455 5.90 28.45 17.00
N THR A 456 6.10 27.15 16.81
CA THR A 456 5.63 26.40 15.64
C THR A 456 5.22 25.01 16.12
N LEU A 457 4.14 24.50 15.56
CA LEU A 457 3.65 23.15 15.82
C LEU A 457 3.96 22.27 14.61
N SER A 458 4.52 21.08 14.85
CA SER A 458 4.74 20.09 13.78
C SER A 458 3.42 19.50 13.28
N ALA A 459 3.43 18.88 12.10
CA ALA A 459 2.24 18.16 11.61
C ALA A 459 1.80 17.05 12.59
N THR A 460 2.75 16.26 13.10
CA THR A 460 2.48 15.16 14.04
C THR A 460 1.82 15.65 15.33
N GLU A 461 2.30 16.76 15.92
CA GLU A 461 1.69 17.36 17.13
C GLU A 461 0.28 17.87 16.87
N LEU A 462 0.05 18.53 15.72
CA LEU A 462 -1.28 19.02 15.34
C LEU A 462 -2.28 17.87 15.18
N LEU A 463 -1.88 16.82 14.44
CA LEU A 463 -2.71 15.64 14.22
C LEU A 463 -3.02 14.92 15.53
N TYR A 464 -2.02 14.78 16.40
CA TYR A 464 -2.21 14.16 17.71
C TYR A 464 -3.16 14.96 18.61
N LEU A 465 -2.99 16.29 18.67
CA LEU A 465 -3.90 17.16 19.41
C LEU A 465 -5.34 17.02 18.90
N ARG A 466 -5.53 16.99 17.58
CA ARG A 466 -6.85 16.75 16.98
C ARG A 466 -7.42 15.39 17.40
N LEU A 467 -6.62 14.34 17.41
CA LEU A 467 -7.05 13.00 17.86
C LEU A 467 -7.47 12.99 19.33
N LEU A 468 -6.76 13.69 20.21
CA LEU A 468 -7.13 13.82 21.63
C LEU A 468 -8.48 14.52 21.81
N ILE A 469 -8.76 15.53 20.97
CA ILE A 469 -9.99 16.33 21.04
C ILE A 469 -11.16 15.57 20.40
N CYS A 470 -10.98 14.97 19.22
CA CYS A 470 -12.06 14.29 18.49
C CYS A 470 -12.32 12.86 18.98
N GLY A 471 -11.29 12.16 19.47
CA GLY A 471 -11.33 10.74 19.85
C GLY A 471 -11.57 9.76 18.70
N ARG A 472 -11.58 10.23 17.45
CA ARG A 472 -11.77 9.40 16.26
C ARG A 472 -10.72 9.77 15.21
N GLY A 473 -10.07 8.76 14.66
CA GLY A 473 -9.57 8.82 13.28
C GLY A 473 -10.61 8.17 12.36
N THR A 474 -10.19 7.28 11.46
CA THR A 474 -11.13 6.56 10.59
C THR A 474 -11.66 5.29 11.26
N SER A 475 -12.98 5.07 11.19
CA SER A 475 -13.63 3.82 11.65
C SER A 475 -13.84 2.81 10.52
N ASP A 476 -13.60 3.21 9.26
CA ASP A 476 -13.81 2.36 8.09
C ASP A 476 -12.58 1.50 7.77
N ALA A 477 -11.40 1.89 8.24
CA ALA A 477 -10.19 1.10 8.05
C ALA A 477 -10.27 -0.23 8.81
N ARG A 478 -10.07 -1.32 8.08
CA ARG A 478 -9.98 -2.69 8.60
C ARG A 478 -8.54 -3.16 8.73
N TYR A 479 -7.69 -2.79 7.78
CA TYR A 479 -6.27 -3.13 7.78
C TYR A 479 -5.39 -1.93 7.43
N VAL A 480 -4.25 -1.82 8.11
CA VAL A 480 -3.21 -0.83 7.84
C VAL A 480 -1.88 -1.54 7.68
N MET A 481 -1.28 -1.41 6.50
CA MET A 481 0.05 -1.93 6.18
C MET A 481 1.03 -0.78 6.17
N ILE A 482 2.16 -0.93 6.86
CA ILE A 482 3.25 0.06 6.85
C ILE A 482 4.51 -0.63 6.34
N ASP A 483 4.98 -0.23 5.16
CA ASP A 483 6.28 -0.64 4.63
C ASP A 483 7.39 0.26 5.17
N GLU A 484 8.59 -0.31 5.30
CA GLU A 484 9.78 0.32 5.88
C GLU A 484 9.48 1.06 7.21
N VAL A 485 8.78 0.40 8.14
CA VAL A 485 8.32 0.97 9.43
C VAL A 485 9.44 1.64 10.24
N GLN A 486 10.70 1.20 10.05
CA GLN A 486 11.86 1.80 10.69
C GLN A 486 12.19 3.24 10.23
N ASP A 487 11.57 3.75 9.17
CA ASP A 487 11.74 5.13 8.74
C ASP A 487 10.79 6.11 9.46
N TYR A 488 9.81 5.57 10.20
CA TYR A 488 8.87 6.37 10.97
C TYR A 488 9.43 6.70 12.36
N SER A 489 9.14 7.91 12.83
CA SER A 489 9.41 8.27 14.22
C SER A 489 8.37 7.67 15.15
N ALA A 490 8.74 7.50 16.43
CA ALA A 490 7.81 7.02 17.45
C ALA A 490 6.55 7.88 17.53
N ALA A 491 6.69 9.20 17.34
CA ALA A 491 5.56 10.13 17.36
C ALA A 491 4.60 9.91 16.17
N GLN A 492 5.13 9.66 14.96
CA GLN A 492 4.29 9.35 13.79
C GLN A 492 3.52 8.03 14.00
N LEU A 493 4.17 7.01 14.54
CA LEU A 493 3.53 5.71 14.82
C LEU A 493 2.46 5.79 15.92
N VAL A 494 2.66 6.64 16.93
CA VAL A 494 1.62 6.94 17.93
C VAL A 494 0.41 7.60 17.27
N VAL A 495 0.61 8.53 16.34
CA VAL A 495 -0.49 9.14 15.58
C VAL A 495 -1.21 8.10 14.73
N LEU A 496 -0.49 7.27 13.97
CA LEU A 496 -1.09 6.22 13.13
C LEU A 496 -1.88 5.20 13.96
N SER A 497 -1.28 4.69 15.04
CA SER A 497 -1.93 3.71 15.92
C SER A 497 -3.21 4.27 16.55
N LYS A 498 -3.25 5.53 16.98
CA LYS A 498 -4.47 6.14 17.50
C LYS A 498 -5.48 6.51 16.40
N PHE A 499 -5.02 6.94 15.23
CA PHE A 499 -5.90 7.30 14.11
C PHE A 499 -6.65 6.07 13.57
N PHE A 500 -5.97 4.93 13.46
CA PHE A 500 -6.54 3.67 12.97
C PHE A 500 -6.81 2.69 14.11
N GLY A 501 -7.38 3.15 15.23
CA GLY A 501 -7.47 2.36 16.47
C GLY A 501 -8.37 1.11 16.43
N SER A 502 -9.11 0.87 15.34
CA SER A 502 -9.90 -0.36 15.13
C SER A 502 -9.32 -1.28 14.05
N ALA A 503 -8.24 -0.86 13.37
CA ALA A 503 -7.67 -1.61 12.27
C ALA A 503 -6.63 -2.62 12.76
N HIS A 504 -6.46 -3.69 12.00
CA HIS A 504 -5.36 -4.61 12.19
C HIS A 504 -4.12 -4.09 11.47
N PHE A 505 -2.94 -4.21 12.07
CA PHE A 505 -1.70 -3.67 11.53
C PHE A 505 -0.76 -4.76 11.01
N LEU A 506 -0.18 -4.50 9.85
CA LEU A 506 0.97 -5.22 9.34
C LEU A 506 2.14 -4.25 9.17
N LEU A 507 3.14 -4.40 10.02
CA LEU A 507 4.32 -3.54 10.06
C LEU A 507 5.49 -4.31 9.47
N LEU A 508 6.02 -3.87 8.34
CA LEU A 508 7.20 -4.50 7.72
C LEU A 508 8.38 -3.55 7.77
N GLY A 509 9.56 -4.11 8.06
CA GLY A 509 10.78 -3.31 8.01
C GLY A 509 12.04 -4.12 8.21
N ASP A 510 13.16 -3.42 8.12
CA ASP A 510 14.49 -3.92 8.45
C ASP A 510 15.12 -2.96 9.47
N GLN A 511 15.24 -3.40 10.72
CA GLN A 511 15.82 -2.58 11.78
C GLN A 511 17.25 -2.11 11.46
N ASN A 512 17.99 -2.88 10.64
CA ASN A 512 19.35 -2.51 10.22
C ASN A 512 19.37 -1.45 9.11
N GLN A 513 18.22 -1.10 8.52
CA GLN A 513 18.10 -0.03 7.53
C GLN A 513 17.56 1.29 8.10
N ALA A 514 17.53 1.45 9.42
CA ALA A 514 17.28 2.73 10.07
C ALA A 514 18.51 3.66 9.94
N ILE A 515 18.62 4.34 8.79
CA ILE A 515 19.79 5.16 8.42
C ILE A 515 19.78 6.59 9.00
N ARG A 516 18.74 6.95 9.78
CA ARG A 516 18.56 8.27 10.41
C ARG A 516 18.40 8.13 11.92
N GLU A 517 18.88 9.13 12.65
CA GLU A 517 18.59 9.27 14.08
C GLU A 517 17.13 9.69 14.31
N GLY A 518 16.59 9.37 15.49
CA GLY A 518 15.22 9.72 15.88
C GLY A 518 14.12 8.85 15.27
N THR A 519 14.48 7.78 14.56
CA THR A 519 13.57 6.73 14.09
C THR A 519 13.22 5.76 15.23
N ALA A 520 12.03 5.17 15.18
CA ALA A 520 11.60 4.22 16.21
C ALA A 520 12.37 2.89 16.08
N SER A 521 12.88 2.39 17.21
CA SER A 521 13.37 1.02 17.31
C SER A 521 12.21 0.01 17.25
N PHE A 522 12.50 -1.24 16.89
CA PHE A 522 11.46 -2.29 16.84
C PHE A 522 10.84 -2.56 18.22
N ASP A 523 11.60 -2.40 19.30
CA ASP A 523 11.08 -2.52 20.67
C ASP A 523 10.12 -1.37 21.01
N GLU A 524 10.41 -0.14 20.56
CA GLU A 524 9.50 1.00 20.70
C GLU A 524 8.24 0.81 19.84
N ILE A 525 8.39 0.37 18.59
CA ILE A 525 7.27 0.03 17.70
C ILE A 525 6.35 -0.97 18.41
N ARG A 526 6.92 -2.08 18.89
CA ARG A 526 6.18 -3.09 19.64
C ARG A 526 5.48 -2.49 20.85
N SER A 527 6.17 -1.70 21.66
CA SER A 527 5.59 -1.08 22.86
C SER A 527 4.42 -0.14 22.55
N ILE A 528 4.52 0.66 21.47
CA ILE A 528 3.45 1.57 21.02
C ILE A 528 2.20 0.76 20.62
N PHE A 529 2.40 -0.29 19.84
CA PHE A 529 1.30 -1.10 19.32
C PHE A 529 0.72 -2.05 20.37
N GLU A 530 1.51 -2.57 21.30
CA GLU A 530 1.00 -3.32 22.46
C GLU A 530 0.11 -2.44 23.35
N ALA A 531 0.51 -1.18 23.57
CA ALA A 531 -0.25 -0.23 24.38
C ALA A 531 -1.59 0.18 23.73
N THR A 532 -1.68 0.15 22.40
CA THR A 532 -2.86 0.64 21.65
C THR A 532 -3.76 -0.49 21.15
N HIS A 533 -3.21 -1.64 20.77
CA HIS A 533 -3.92 -2.75 20.12
C HIS A 533 -3.77 -4.09 20.85
N GLY A 534 -2.99 -4.16 21.93
CA GLY A 534 -2.83 -5.37 22.75
C GLY A 534 -1.74 -6.30 22.25
N GLN A 535 -2.08 -7.37 21.54
CA GLN A 535 -1.10 -8.39 21.15
C GLN A 535 -0.34 -7.97 19.88
N VAL A 536 1.00 -8.15 19.89
CA VAL A 536 1.88 -7.96 18.74
C VAL A 536 2.64 -9.26 18.46
N ASP A 537 2.36 -9.89 17.32
CA ASP A 537 3.09 -11.08 16.88
C ASP A 537 4.29 -10.66 16.01
N VAL A 538 5.42 -11.38 16.15
CA VAL A 538 6.66 -11.05 15.45
C VAL A 538 7.07 -12.19 14.52
N CYS A 539 7.15 -11.88 13.23
CA CYS A 539 7.68 -12.79 12.21
C CYS A 539 9.07 -12.32 11.73
N ARG A 540 9.91 -13.25 11.28
CA ARG A 540 11.25 -12.95 10.77
C ARG A 540 11.43 -13.47 9.35
N LEU A 541 12.02 -12.64 8.48
CA LEU A 541 12.45 -13.05 7.14
C LEU A 541 13.98 -12.95 7.08
N LEU A 542 14.66 -14.09 7.20
CA LEU A 542 16.11 -14.18 7.42
C LEU A 542 16.89 -14.60 6.18
N THR A 543 16.19 -14.87 5.09
CA THR A 543 16.78 -15.31 3.83
C THR A 543 16.77 -14.17 2.82
N SER A 544 17.92 -13.90 2.19
CA SER A 544 18.06 -12.92 1.10
C SER A 544 17.97 -13.64 -0.24
N TYR A 545 17.02 -13.21 -1.06
CA TYR A 545 16.77 -13.77 -2.41
C TYR A 545 17.34 -12.89 -3.52
N ARG A 546 17.92 -11.76 -3.13
CA ARG A 546 18.27 -10.67 -4.02
C ARG A 546 19.77 -10.60 -4.28
N SER A 547 20.56 -10.65 -3.23
CA SER A 547 22.01 -10.47 -3.27
C SER A 547 22.74 -11.80 -3.33
N SER A 548 23.90 -11.82 -3.99
CA SER A 548 24.80 -12.98 -4.00
C SER A 548 25.24 -13.39 -2.59
N PRO A 549 25.67 -14.65 -2.38
CA PRO A 549 26.24 -15.10 -1.11
C PRO A 549 27.39 -14.22 -0.62
N GLU A 550 28.23 -13.74 -1.53
CA GLU A 550 29.40 -12.91 -1.24
C GLU A 550 28.99 -11.53 -0.71
N VAL A 551 28.04 -10.88 -1.39
CA VAL A 551 27.48 -9.58 -0.92
C VAL A 551 26.76 -9.78 0.42
N THR A 552 26.00 -10.86 0.56
CA THR A 552 25.28 -11.21 1.79
C THR A 552 26.22 -11.42 2.96
N ALA A 553 27.35 -12.07 2.74
CA ALA A 553 28.39 -12.29 3.75
C ALA A 553 29.03 -10.98 4.24
N VAL A 554 29.09 -9.93 3.41
CA VAL A 554 29.59 -8.61 3.84
C VAL A 554 28.58 -7.96 4.77
N PHE A 555 27.34 -7.78 4.33
CA PHE A 555 26.37 -7.07 5.15
C PHE A 555 25.93 -7.87 6.36
N SER A 556 26.00 -9.20 6.35
CA SER A 556 25.65 -10.03 7.51
C SER A 556 26.55 -9.76 8.71
N ARG A 557 27.83 -9.43 8.49
CA ARG A 557 28.78 -9.07 9.55
C ARG A 557 28.48 -7.70 10.18
N LEU A 558 27.76 -6.85 9.46
CA LEU A 558 27.33 -5.54 9.94
C LEU A 558 26.06 -5.62 10.80
N VAL A 559 25.45 -6.80 10.91
CA VAL A 559 24.22 -7.00 11.66
C VAL A 559 24.53 -7.60 13.04
N HIS A 560 24.07 -6.93 14.09
CA HIS A 560 24.02 -7.49 15.43
C HIS A 560 22.64 -8.11 15.65
N MET A 561 22.42 -9.29 15.08
CA MET A 561 21.29 -10.15 15.45
C MET A 561 21.88 -11.16 16.42
N GLY A 562 21.27 -11.35 17.61
CA GLY A 562 21.83 -12.20 18.68
C GLY A 562 22.39 -13.54 18.20
N ASP A 563 23.32 -14.10 18.98
CA ASP A 563 24.42 -15.04 18.64
C ASP A 563 24.14 -16.26 17.73
N ASP A 564 22.91 -16.56 17.30
CA ASP A 564 22.54 -17.76 16.54
C ASP A 564 21.87 -17.52 15.17
N ILE A 565 21.73 -16.28 14.69
CA ILE A 565 21.00 -16.00 13.43
C ILE A 565 21.94 -15.97 12.23
N LYS A 566 21.96 -17.06 11.44
CA LYS A 566 22.66 -17.12 10.15
C LYS A 566 21.77 -16.59 9.02
N LEU A 567 22.22 -15.51 8.39
CA LEU A 567 21.62 -14.99 7.17
C LEU A 567 21.99 -15.91 6.01
N ALA A 568 20.99 -16.33 5.23
CA ALA A 568 21.18 -17.18 4.06
C ALA A 568 21.01 -16.37 2.77
N SER A 569 21.76 -16.70 1.73
CA SER A 569 21.49 -16.26 0.36
C SER A 569 21.10 -17.46 -0.49
N VAL A 570 20.13 -17.27 -1.39
CA VAL A 570 19.70 -18.32 -2.33
C VAL A 570 20.14 -18.02 -3.78
N ARG A 571 20.96 -16.99 -3.98
CA ARG A 571 21.54 -16.64 -5.28
C ARG A 571 22.78 -17.49 -5.57
N ARG A 572 23.17 -17.55 -6.85
CA ARG A 572 24.45 -18.12 -7.27
C ARG A 572 25.61 -17.29 -6.71
N ALA A 573 26.76 -17.95 -6.54
CA ALA A 573 28.02 -17.28 -6.26
C ALA A 573 28.26 -16.16 -7.29
N GLY A 574 28.47 -14.96 -6.78
CA GLY A 574 28.83 -13.77 -7.52
C GLY A 574 30.33 -13.53 -7.49
N LEU A 575 30.73 -12.27 -7.63
CA LEU A 575 32.12 -11.86 -7.51
C LEU A 575 32.46 -11.54 -6.06
N GLU A 576 33.68 -11.90 -5.66
CA GLU A 576 34.19 -11.54 -4.34
C GLU A 576 34.25 -10.00 -4.17
N PRO A 577 33.91 -9.47 -2.99
CA PRO A 577 33.94 -8.04 -2.73
C PRO A 577 35.36 -7.48 -2.90
N ARG A 578 35.52 -6.48 -3.79
CA ARG A 578 36.80 -5.76 -3.93
C ARG A 578 36.95 -4.78 -2.77
N ARG A 579 38.08 -4.83 -2.06
CA ARG A 579 38.38 -3.97 -0.90
C ARG A 579 39.76 -3.36 -1.06
N GLU A 580 39.84 -2.04 -1.20
CA GLU A 580 41.10 -1.33 -1.41
C GLU A 580 41.13 -0.04 -0.59
N ALA A 581 42.29 0.24 0.02
CA ALA A 581 42.56 1.46 0.75
C ALA A 581 43.72 2.20 0.09
N PHE A 582 43.57 3.51 -0.05
CA PHE A 582 44.52 4.40 -0.71
C PHE A 582 44.99 5.50 0.23
N GLU A 583 46.17 6.05 -0.01
CA GLU A 583 46.74 7.13 0.83
C GLU A 583 46.40 8.53 0.30
N ALA A 584 46.00 8.63 -0.98
CA ALA A 584 45.74 9.91 -1.64
C ALA A 584 44.47 9.88 -2.53
N ASP A 585 43.76 11.02 -2.56
CA ASP A 585 42.56 11.22 -3.39
C ASP A 585 42.82 10.93 -4.89
N GLY A 586 44.04 11.15 -5.38
CA GLY A 586 44.40 10.87 -6.77
C GLY A 586 44.38 9.38 -7.11
N GLU A 587 44.77 8.52 -6.16
CA GLU A 587 44.74 7.06 -6.30
C GLU A 587 43.31 6.54 -6.22
N LEU A 588 42.51 7.05 -5.27
CA LEU A 588 41.08 6.77 -5.18
C LEU A 588 40.36 7.16 -6.50
N ALA A 589 40.66 8.33 -7.05
CA ALA A 589 40.08 8.78 -8.32
C ALA A 589 40.48 7.87 -9.49
N ALA A 590 41.71 7.33 -9.50
CA ALA A 590 42.14 6.38 -10.52
C ALA A 590 41.36 5.05 -10.42
N ALA A 591 41.20 4.50 -9.21
CA ALA A 591 40.42 3.30 -8.96
C ALA A 591 38.93 3.49 -9.31
N LEU A 592 38.35 4.64 -8.98
CA LEU A 592 36.97 4.96 -9.38
C LEU A 592 36.82 5.03 -10.90
N ARG A 593 37.76 5.66 -11.62
CA ARG A 593 37.73 5.70 -13.10
C ARG A 593 37.87 4.30 -13.70
N GLU A 594 38.68 3.43 -13.12
CA GLU A 594 38.80 2.02 -13.54
C GLU A 594 37.45 1.31 -13.43
N VAL A 595 36.77 1.43 -12.28
CA VAL A 595 35.46 0.82 -12.06
C VAL A 595 34.40 1.38 -13.02
N VAL A 596 34.39 2.70 -13.22
CA VAL A 596 33.47 3.35 -14.17
C VAL A 596 33.70 2.86 -15.60
N ALA A 597 34.96 2.72 -16.02
CA ALA A 597 35.30 2.22 -17.35
C ALA A 597 34.88 0.76 -17.54
N ALA A 598 35.10 -0.09 -16.54
CA ALA A 598 34.66 -1.49 -16.56
C ALA A 598 33.13 -1.60 -16.68
N ALA A 599 32.39 -0.88 -15.83
CA ALA A 599 30.93 -0.88 -15.86
C ALA A 599 30.35 -0.37 -17.20
N ARG A 600 30.99 0.64 -17.81
CA ARG A 600 30.59 1.13 -19.15
C ARG A 600 30.86 0.11 -20.25
N ALA A 601 31.97 -0.63 -20.18
CA ALA A 601 32.26 -1.69 -21.14
C ALA A 601 31.27 -2.86 -21.05
N GLU A 602 30.78 -3.17 -19.85
CA GLU A 602 29.73 -4.17 -19.64
C GLU A 602 28.35 -3.68 -20.13
N ALA A 603 28.07 -2.38 -20.05
CA ALA A 603 26.82 -1.77 -20.49
C ALA A 603 26.58 -1.84 -22.02
N ASP A 604 27.62 -2.05 -22.81
CA ASP A 604 27.53 -2.21 -24.28
C ASP A 604 27.29 -3.67 -24.73
N GLY A 605 27.22 -4.62 -23.79
CA GLY A 605 26.97 -6.05 -24.05
C GLY A 605 25.58 -6.53 -23.63
N ASP A 606 25.29 -7.81 -23.92
CA ASP A 606 24.02 -8.48 -23.52
C ASP A 606 23.83 -8.60 -21.99
N GLN A 607 24.81 -8.20 -21.17
CA GLN A 607 24.77 -8.17 -19.70
C GLN A 607 24.80 -6.74 -19.13
N ALA A 608 24.22 -5.78 -19.83
CA ALA A 608 24.18 -4.40 -19.38
C ALA A 608 23.47 -4.24 -18.02
N GLY A 609 24.26 -3.97 -16.97
CA GLY A 609 23.77 -3.72 -15.61
C GLY A 609 23.84 -2.23 -15.23
N LEU A 610 23.29 -1.92 -14.05
CA LEU A 610 23.36 -0.59 -13.45
C LEU A 610 24.32 -0.58 -12.26
N THR A 611 25.36 0.26 -12.34
CA THR A 611 26.34 0.49 -11.28
C THR A 611 26.02 1.78 -10.52
N ALA A 612 25.88 1.67 -9.21
CA ALA A 612 25.70 2.82 -8.33
C ALA A 612 26.95 3.13 -7.52
N ILE A 613 27.42 4.37 -7.63
CA ILE A 613 28.39 4.94 -6.72
C ILE A 613 27.61 5.61 -5.58
N VAL A 614 27.63 4.99 -4.40
CA VAL A 614 26.82 5.40 -3.24
C VAL A 614 27.64 6.32 -2.34
N ALA A 615 27.23 7.58 -2.29
CA ALA A 615 27.79 8.60 -1.41
C ALA A 615 26.96 8.73 -0.13
N ASN A 616 27.60 9.01 1.01
CA ASN A 616 26.89 9.13 2.28
C ASN A 616 25.86 10.28 2.28
N ASP A 617 26.24 11.43 1.70
CA ASP A 617 25.39 12.61 1.58
C ASP A 617 25.58 13.34 0.24
N THR A 618 24.81 14.41 0.04
CA THR A 618 24.87 15.24 -1.18
C THR A 618 26.23 15.90 -1.39
N LYS A 619 26.92 16.29 -0.32
CA LYS A 619 28.25 16.94 -0.40
C LYS A 619 29.29 15.93 -0.88
N ALA A 620 29.27 14.71 -0.34
CA ALA A 620 30.09 13.60 -0.76
C ALA A 620 29.81 13.23 -2.23
N ALA A 621 28.53 13.18 -2.64
CA ALA A 621 28.14 12.88 -4.02
C ALA A 621 28.79 13.86 -5.03
N TYR A 622 28.71 15.17 -4.77
CA TYR A 622 29.33 16.18 -5.63
C TYR A 622 30.86 16.18 -5.55
N ARG A 623 31.46 15.83 -4.40
CA ARG A 623 32.91 15.64 -4.28
C ARG A 623 33.38 14.49 -5.17
N ILE A 624 32.69 13.35 -5.11
CA ILE A 624 32.99 12.16 -5.93
C ILE A 624 32.79 12.47 -7.41
N ALA A 625 31.71 13.17 -7.79
CA ALA A 625 31.51 13.62 -9.16
C ALA A 625 32.68 14.48 -9.66
N LYS A 626 33.20 15.37 -8.82
CA LYS A 626 34.37 16.20 -9.15
C LYS A 626 35.65 15.37 -9.29
N LEU A 627 35.87 14.33 -8.47
CA LEU A 627 37.01 13.41 -8.61
C LEU A 627 36.97 12.65 -9.95
N LEU A 628 35.76 12.42 -10.47
CA LEU A 628 35.48 11.82 -11.77
C LEU A 628 35.33 12.85 -12.90
N ASP A 629 35.81 14.09 -12.71
CA ASP A 629 35.75 15.17 -13.72
C ASP A 629 34.32 15.50 -14.21
N ASN A 630 33.31 15.19 -13.39
CA ASN A 630 31.87 15.26 -13.70
C ASN A 630 31.42 14.39 -14.88
N ASP A 631 32.17 13.33 -15.19
CA ASP A 631 31.84 12.36 -16.25
C ASP A 631 30.66 11.46 -15.89
N VAL A 632 30.37 11.29 -14.60
CA VAL A 632 29.25 10.48 -14.09
C VAL A 632 28.15 11.38 -13.52
N PRO A 633 26.88 11.19 -13.92
CA PRO A 633 25.78 12.02 -13.42
C PRO A 633 25.45 11.73 -11.96
N VAL A 634 25.22 12.79 -11.19
CA VAL A 634 24.62 12.72 -9.85
C VAL A 634 23.11 12.75 -10.00
N LEU A 635 22.45 11.66 -9.59
CA LEU A 635 21.00 11.54 -9.68
C LEU A 635 20.33 12.48 -8.67
N LYS A 636 19.33 13.23 -9.13
CA LYS A 636 18.48 14.08 -8.28
C LYS A 636 17.19 13.35 -7.91
N LYS A 637 16.54 13.75 -6.82
CA LYS A 637 15.35 13.09 -6.23
C LYS A 637 14.22 12.77 -7.23
N ASN A 638 14.04 13.58 -8.28
CA ASN A 638 12.94 13.43 -9.24
C ASN A 638 13.37 12.87 -10.61
N GLN A 639 14.58 12.30 -10.71
CA GLN A 639 15.06 11.70 -11.95
C GLN A 639 14.87 10.19 -11.94
N SER A 640 14.36 9.64 -13.04
CA SER A 640 14.26 8.20 -13.24
C SER A 640 15.65 7.57 -13.32
N LEU A 641 15.77 6.34 -12.82
CA LEU A 641 16.98 5.53 -12.98
C LEU A 641 17.16 5.15 -14.45
N PRO A 642 18.39 5.21 -14.98
CA PRO A 642 18.69 4.65 -16.29
C PRO A 642 18.63 3.12 -16.24
N ALA A 643 18.39 2.49 -17.40
CA ALA A 643 18.32 1.04 -17.50
C ALA A 643 19.68 0.35 -17.30
N SER A 644 20.77 1.02 -17.68
CA SER A 644 22.15 0.54 -17.53
C SER A 644 23.13 1.71 -17.40
N GLY A 645 24.38 1.39 -17.05
CA GLY A 645 25.49 2.35 -16.97
C GLY A 645 25.86 2.69 -15.53
N VAL A 646 26.37 3.92 -15.30
CA VAL A 646 26.91 4.34 -13.99
C VAL A 646 26.24 5.61 -13.51
N VAL A 647 25.82 5.62 -12.25
CA VAL A 647 25.21 6.79 -11.59
C VAL A 647 25.81 7.03 -10.21
N ILE A 648 25.88 8.30 -9.80
CA ILE A 648 26.17 8.67 -8.41
C ILE A 648 24.86 8.94 -7.70
N VAL A 649 24.65 8.30 -6.56
CA VAL A 649 23.45 8.44 -5.73
C VAL A 649 23.84 8.69 -4.27
N THR A 650 22.99 9.39 -3.54
CA THR A 650 23.14 9.48 -2.07
C THR A 650 22.59 8.21 -1.42
N LEU A 651 23.07 7.86 -0.22
CA LEU A 651 22.61 6.70 0.53
C LEU A 651 21.09 6.73 0.76
N VAL A 652 20.54 7.91 1.06
CA VAL A 652 19.10 8.11 1.26
C VAL A 652 18.32 7.79 -0.02
N MET A 653 18.84 8.15 -1.20
CA MET A 653 18.20 7.83 -2.47
C MET A 653 18.40 6.37 -2.88
N ALA A 654 19.56 5.79 -2.56
CA ALA A 654 19.86 4.39 -2.84
C ALA A 654 18.96 3.44 -2.02
N LYS A 655 18.47 3.87 -0.86
CA LYS A 655 17.52 3.10 -0.04
C LYS A 655 16.23 2.85 -0.84
N GLY A 656 15.79 1.59 -0.86
CA GLY A 656 14.66 1.15 -1.67
C GLY A 656 14.98 0.94 -3.16
N LEU A 657 16.20 1.25 -3.61
CA LEU A 657 16.68 0.98 -4.96
C LEU A 657 17.58 -0.26 -5.02
N GLU A 658 17.87 -0.63 -6.25
CA GLU A 658 18.37 -1.93 -6.66
C GLU A 658 19.46 -1.75 -7.72
N PHE A 659 20.68 -2.25 -7.47
CA PHE A 659 21.81 -2.11 -8.41
C PHE A 659 22.56 -3.42 -8.58
N ASP A 660 23.04 -3.70 -9.79
CA ASP A 660 23.84 -4.89 -10.08
C ASP A 660 25.19 -4.81 -9.36
N HIS A 661 25.81 -3.63 -9.40
CA HIS A 661 27.08 -3.33 -8.75
C HIS A 661 26.97 -2.06 -7.90
N VAL A 662 27.44 -2.14 -6.65
CA VAL A 662 27.55 -0.97 -5.76
C VAL A 662 29.01 -0.66 -5.46
N VAL A 663 29.36 0.62 -5.58
CA VAL A 663 30.66 1.16 -5.21
C VAL A 663 30.47 2.10 -4.03
N ILE A 664 31.20 1.87 -2.94
CA ILE A 664 31.26 2.76 -1.77
C ILE A 664 32.66 3.39 -1.74
N PRO A 665 32.82 4.65 -2.20
CA PRO A 665 34.15 5.27 -2.36
C PRO A 665 34.82 5.67 -1.05
N ASP A 666 34.01 5.89 -0.01
CA ASP A 666 34.40 6.47 1.28
C ASP A 666 34.16 5.46 2.41
N ALA A 667 34.58 4.21 2.22
CA ALA A 667 34.47 3.14 3.21
C ALA A 667 35.51 3.26 4.34
N ASP A 668 35.89 4.48 4.70
CA ASP A 668 36.91 4.82 5.69
C ASP A 668 36.33 4.96 7.11
N ALA A 669 37.20 4.94 8.11
CA ALA A 669 36.84 5.06 9.53
C ALA A 669 36.26 6.44 9.92
N THR A 670 36.47 7.49 9.12
CA THR A 670 35.93 8.83 9.39
C THR A 670 34.48 8.93 8.96
N THR A 671 34.15 8.38 7.80
CA THR A 671 32.80 8.33 7.23
C THR A 671 31.95 7.28 7.93
N TYR A 672 32.53 6.12 8.22
CA TYR A 672 31.87 5.02 8.92
C TYR A 672 32.60 4.64 10.21
N PRO A 673 32.52 5.46 11.28
CA PRO A 673 33.06 5.11 12.58
C PRO A 673 32.29 3.93 13.20
N ASP A 674 32.87 3.19 14.15
CA ASP A 674 32.18 2.07 14.83
C ASP A 674 31.09 2.57 15.79
N THR A 675 29.98 3.00 15.20
CA THR A 675 28.77 3.46 15.87
C THR A 675 27.57 2.72 15.29
N PRO A 676 26.47 2.54 16.05
CA PRO A 676 25.28 1.86 15.54
C PRO A 676 24.69 2.50 14.27
N LEU A 677 24.72 3.83 14.16
CA LEU A 677 24.19 4.54 12.99
C LEU A 677 25.04 4.28 11.74
N ALA A 678 26.36 4.47 11.84
CA ALA A 678 27.28 4.24 10.71
C ALA A 678 27.25 2.78 10.25
N ARG A 679 27.13 1.83 11.18
CA ARG A 679 26.94 0.41 10.88
C ARG A 679 25.67 0.15 10.05
N ARG A 680 24.54 0.76 10.43
CA ARG A 680 23.28 0.69 9.67
C ARG A 680 23.37 1.36 8.30
N GLN A 681 24.09 2.49 8.21
CA GLN A 681 24.32 3.18 6.94
C GLN A 681 25.14 2.32 5.98
N LEU A 682 26.23 1.72 6.46
CA LEU A 682 27.08 0.83 5.68
C LEU A 682 26.35 -0.46 5.29
N TYR A 683 25.59 -1.06 6.23
CA TYR A 683 24.69 -2.18 5.94
C TYR A 683 23.74 -1.85 4.79
N THR A 684 23.07 -0.70 4.88
CA THR A 684 22.11 -0.27 3.88
C THR A 684 22.78 -0.08 2.53
N ALA A 685 23.93 0.60 2.47
CA ALA A 685 24.69 0.82 1.25
C ALA A 685 25.10 -0.50 0.56
N VAL A 686 25.72 -1.42 1.30
CA VAL A 686 26.17 -2.72 0.78
C VAL A 686 24.98 -3.56 0.31
N SER A 687 23.89 -3.56 1.06
CA SER A 687 22.69 -4.37 0.76
C SER A 687 21.95 -3.97 -0.52
N ARG A 688 22.30 -2.85 -1.15
CA ARG A 688 21.70 -2.45 -2.44
C ARG A 688 22.24 -3.25 -3.62
N ALA A 689 23.42 -3.87 -3.47
CA ALA A 689 24.07 -4.68 -4.49
C ALA A 689 23.40 -6.03 -4.69
N MET A 690 23.23 -6.42 -5.96
CA MET A 690 22.75 -7.75 -6.35
C MET A 690 23.89 -8.73 -6.62
N HIS A 691 24.92 -8.29 -7.36
CA HIS A 691 25.96 -9.19 -7.88
C HIS A 691 27.36 -8.88 -7.33
N GLN A 692 27.70 -7.60 -7.19
CA GLN A 692 29.04 -7.19 -6.79
C GLN A 692 29.02 -5.97 -5.87
N VAL A 693 30.00 -5.89 -4.98
CA VAL A 693 30.28 -4.69 -4.17
C VAL A 693 31.77 -4.35 -4.22
N THR A 694 32.07 -3.06 -4.39
CA THR A 694 33.43 -2.50 -4.33
C THR A 694 33.49 -1.49 -3.19
N LEU A 695 34.40 -1.72 -2.24
CA LEU A 695 34.61 -0.91 -1.05
C LEU A 695 35.98 -0.24 -1.18
N LEU A 696 35.99 1.08 -1.37
CA LEU A 696 37.22 1.86 -1.48
C LEU A 696 37.32 2.81 -0.28
N SER A 697 38.53 3.14 0.15
CA SER A 697 38.75 4.17 1.16
C SER A 697 39.96 5.04 0.81
N CYS A 698 39.93 6.32 1.21
CA CYS A 698 41.12 7.17 1.29
C CYS A 698 41.50 7.30 2.76
N GLY A 699 42.56 6.63 3.18
CA GLY A 699 42.95 6.39 4.58
C GLY A 699 42.48 5.03 5.10
N GLU A 700 42.54 4.88 6.43
CA GLU A 700 42.21 3.63 7.11
C GLU A 700 40.76 3.19 6.85
N MET A 701 40.60 1.97 6.33
CA MET A 701 39.29 1.36 6.09
C MET A 701 38.55 1.18 7.42
N SER A 702 37.23 1.34 7.40
CA SER A 702 36.41 1.18 8.61
C SER A 702 36.60 -0.20 9.24
N SER A 703 36.79 -0.25 10.56
CA SER A 703 36.84 -1.49 11.35
C SER A 703 35.55 -2.29 11.30
N LEU A 704 34.45 -1.70 10.82
CA LEU A 704 33.19 -2.40 10.57
C LEU A 704 33.31 -3.44 9.44
N LEU A 705 34.31 -3.31 8.57
CA LEU A 705 34.52 -4.17 7.41
C LEU A 705 35.54 -5.29 7.65
N SER A 706 36.29 -5.25 8.76
CA SER A 706 37.31 -6.26 9.09
C SER A 706 36.74 -7.63 9.44
#